data_AF-A0A423V950-F1
#
_entry.id   AF-A0A423V950-F1
#
_cell.length_a   1.000
_cell.length_b   1.000
_cell.length_c   1.000
_cell.angle_alpha   90.00
_cell.angle_beta   90.00
_cell.angle_gamma   90.00
#
_symmetry.space_group_name_H-M   'P 1'
#
loop_
_entity.id
_entity.type
_entity.pdbx_description
1 polymer ?
#
loop_
_entity_poly.entity_id
_entity_poly.type
_entity_poly.pdbx_seq_one_letter_code
_entity_poly.pdbx_strand_id
1 'polypeptide(L)'
;MILIFDAPSPIVECIPALLDPDPTLRVRDPFWVYAGLAAEVARLQDSAVWAVRNQVRAIETEKKPGRRPRPDYRRLHDIARHAIHVSETLDVATQTMKNILLEHEYFIAKEPVADKGVSRNVHRQLLFYENMIESLRHRSASNEKRLLNEIQLAFNIVAQYDAGISVEIGHATRLDSAAMKTISFVTLAFLPPTFISTIFSMSFFDYSVDSGIEPSNLYSFTGTSEANMFTVRLMQNLADYSGRPGSLRIGGNTQDNFLYQEDMDKFAVKSNLNSVGQGNYASDRYIIGPRYFEAISRFPNDTPVTFGLNMAYYQADYLDQIIDMASAAVRKLTSLDLVAFEVGNEPDLYLENHFRNGSWTGQMYVKEWVNRAQAVYERVLRPAGLTVDFFEGPCSASTIGTTFEISQLVVDGIQADVRTQGANNLPYLRAWNQHDYLYFIGISDHPLTLEWVMDLDNTEAQFAYWARQVGVALASGLPYHLRETASVGPVGSPGISDTFGAALWTLNLFLYGAALNISSVQVHMTDNSLAAPWQPAGRGGAAKNVRPSYYAFAAMAQLIGSGDGTTQVAPLPSGDVPEEYRSNVRMYAGYGGGKLTSIVVINSKQSNMSEADKGNLAVLLSLADFKGQKLYLSYLTADGADSKTGTVWNGMQYSDDDGMSSVADDSVQTVTVGDDGTASITVRDSQAVIAYIGSRLGSHQVSLNGTVPDNGGPGTGSSSEGAATPTVTFTAFMAPTARSIASCVVGCRLRTMLLGVLLCVFSQVI
;
A
#
# COMPACT_ATOMS: atom_id res chain seq x y z
N MET A 1 -26.86 46.96 -34.57
CA MET A 1 -26.18 47.61 -33.44
C MET A 1 -25.16 46.62 -32.91
N ILE A 2 -23.93 47.05 -32.65
CA ILE A 2 -22.89 46.21 -32.04
C ILE A 2 -22.67 46.76 -30.63
N LEU A 3 -22.65 45.87 -29.64
CA LEU A 3 -22.30 46.20 -28.25
C LEU A 3 -20.93 45.61 -27.96
N ILE A 4 -20.06 46.41 -27.34
CA ILE A 4 -18.68 46.04 -27.03
C ILE A 4 -18.47 46.39 -25.56
N PHE A 5 -18.00 45.43 -24.77
CA PHE A 5 -17.75 45.56 -23.34
C PHE A 5 -16.24 45.50 -23.08
N ASP A 6 -15.77 46.33 -22.15
CA ASP A 6 -14.41 46.35 -21.59
C ASP A 6 -13.23 46.37 -22.59
N ALA A 7 -13.45 46.83 -23.82
CA ALA A 7 -12.41 46.89 -24.84
C ALA A 7 -11.29 47.89 -24.46
N PRO A 8 -10.01 47.48 -24.49
CA PRO A 8 -8.88 48.38 -24.26
C PRO A 8 -8.81 49.54 -25.27
N SER A 9 -8.34 50.70 -24.82
CA SER A 9 -8.31 51.95 -25.62
C SER A 9 -7.72 51.80 -27.03
N PRO A 10 -6.58 51.09 -27.26
CA PRO A 10 -6.05 50.91 -28.61
C PRO A 10 -7.00 50.16 -29.57
N ILE A 11 -7.83 49.25 -29.04
CA ILE A 11 -8.83 48.53 -29.84
C ILE A 11 -10.02 49.46 -30.13
N VAL A 12 -10.45 50.25 -29.15
CA VAL A 12 -11.51 51.27 -29.30
C VAL A 12 -11.15 52.31 -30.36
N GLU A 13 -9.88 52.71 -30.45
CA GLU A 13 -9.38 53.64 -31.46
C GLU A 13 -9.33 53.05 -32.88
N CYS A 14 -9.06 51.73 -33.02
CA CYS A 14 -9.05 51.06 -34.32
C CYS A 14 -10.45 50.69 -34.86
N ILE A 15 -11.42 50.43 -33.97
CA ILE A 15 -12.78 49.99 -34.32
C ILE A 15 -13.49 50.89 -35.38
N PRO A 16 -13.47 52.23 -35.29
CA PRO A 16 -14.12 53.08 -36.30
C PRO A 16 -13.59 52.89 -37.73
N ALA A 17 -12.28 52.64 -37.89
CA ALA A 17 -11.67 52.38 -39.20
C ALA A 17 -11.95 50.95 -39.70
N LEU A 18 -12.00 49.97 -38.78
CA LEU A 18 -12.40 48.59 -39.07
C LEU A 18 -13.89 48.46 -39.46
N LEU A 19 -14.73 49.40 -39.05
CA LEU A 19 -16.17 49.42 -39.31
C LEU A 19 -16.61 50.37 -40.44
N ASP A 20 -15.68 50.83 -41.29
CA ASP A 20 -15.99 51.66 -42.47
C ASP A 20 -15.65 50.98 -43.82
N PRO A 21 -16.57 50.18 -44.39
CA PRO A 21 -16.41 49.59 -45.72
C PRO A 21 -16.92 50.51 -46.83
N ASP A 22 -16.52 50.14 -48.05
CA ASP A 22 -17.25 50.46 -49.28
C ASP A 22 -18.78 50.36 -49.06
N PRO A 23 -19.57 51.43 -49.30
CA PRO A 23 -21.01 51.43 -49.11
C PRO A 23 -21.76 50.31 -49.86
N THR A 24 -21.18 49.76 -50.94
CA THR A 24 -21.77 48.65 -51.70
C THR A 24 -21.72 47.31 -50.95
N LEU A 25 -20.76 47.12 -50.04
CA LEU A 25 -20.65 45.91 -49.20
C LEU A 25 -21.64 45.95 -48.03
N ARG A 26 -21.79 47.12 -47.37
CA ARG A 26 -22.66 47.31 -46.20
C ARG A 26 -24.11 46.87 -46.41
N VAL A 27 -24.60 46.90 -47.65
CA VAL A 27 -26.00 46.65 -48.03
C VAL A 27 -26.23 45.24 -48.56
N ARG A 28 -25.18 44.45 -48.84
CA ARG A 28 -25.30 43.14 -49.54
C ARG A 28 -25.09 41.90 -48.69
N ASP A 29 -24.32 41.98 -47.60
CA ASP A 29 -24.09 40.84 -46.71
C ASP A 29 -23.83 41.31 -45.26
N PRO A 30 -24.65 40.94 -44.26
CA PRO A 30 -24.50 41.45 -42.90
C PRO A 30 -23.28 40.90 -42.14
N PHE A 31 -22.62 39.85 -42.64
CA PHE A 31 -21.45 39.25 -41.99
C PHE A 31 -20.12 39.96 -42.31
N TRP A 32 -20.12 41.00 -43.18
CA TRP A 32 -18.89 41.76 -43.51
C TRP A 32 -18.15 42.25 -42.25
N VAL A 33 -18.90 42.61 -41.21
CA VAL A 33 -18.40 43.10 -39.91
C VAL A 33 -17.43 42.09 -39.28
N TYR A 34 -17.83 40.81 -39.27
CA TYR A 34 -17.07 39.76 -38.61
C TYR A 34 -15.77 39.45 -39.36
N ALA A 35 -15.71 39.64 -40.68
CA ALA A 35 -14.47 39.49 -41.44
C ALA A 35 -13.43 40.57 -41.08
N GLY A 36 -13.87 41.80 -40.80
CA GLY A 36 -13.01 42.86 -40.26
C GLY A 36 -12.53 42.54 -38.84
N LEU A 37 -13.46 42.23 -37.92
CA LEU A 37 -13.12 41.92 -36.53
C LEU A 37 -12.20 40.69 -36.40
N ALA A 38 -12.41 39.65 -37.21
CA ALA A 38 -11.57 38.46 -37.23
C ALA A 38 -10.12 38.76 -37.66
N ALA A 39 -9.92 39.73 -38.56
CA ALA A 39 -8.59 40.17 -38.97
C ALA A 39 -7.80 40.76 -37.79
N GLU A 40 -8.45 41.63 -37.01
CA GLU A 40 -7.82 42.30 -35.86
C GLU A 40 -7.60 41.34 -34.68
N VAL A 41 -8.56 40.43 -34.41
CA VAL A 41 -8.37 39.33 -33.44
C VAL A 41 -7.16 38.48 -33.82
N ALA A 42 -7.03 38.07 -35.08
CA ALA A 42 -5.92 37.25 -35.52
C ALA A 42 -4.57 38.01 -35.46
N ARG A 43 -4.56 39.33 -35.71
CA ARG A 43 -3.37 40.19 -35.57
C ARG A 43 -2.89 40.30 -34.13
N LEU A 44 -3.82 40.50 -33.19
CA LEU A 44 -3.53 40.55 -31.76
C LEU A 44 -3.06 39.19 -31.24
N GLN A 45 -3.73 38.10 -31.65
CA GLN A 45 -3.38 36.75 -31.25
C GLN A 45 -2.03 36.27 -31.81
N ASP A 46 -1.68 36.58 -33.06
CA ASP A 46 -0.33 36.29 -33.60
C ASP A 46 0.73 36.99 -32.74
N SER A 47 0.51 38.27 -32.42
CA SER A 47 1.41 39.06 -31.57
C SER A 47 1.61 38.44 -30.18
N ALA A 48 0.53 37.97 -29.53
CA ALA A 48 0.58 37.31 -28.23
C ALA A 48 1.30 35.95 -28.29
N VAL A 49 1.00 35.12 -29.30
CA VAL A 49 1.67 33.82 -29.51
C VAL A 49 3.16 33.99 -29.78
N TRP A 50 3.58 35.02 -30.52
CA TRP A 50 4.99 35.33 -30.72
C TRP A 50 5.68 35.83 -29.45
N ALA A 51 5.00 36.64 -28.63
CA ALA A 51 5.54 37.08 -27.33
C ALA A 51 5.83 35.88 -26.41
N VAL A 52 4.85 34.98 -26.23
CA VAL A 52 5.02 33.73 -25.47
C VAL A 52 6.13 32.88 -26.08
N ARG A 53 6.10 32.62 -27.40
CA ARG A 53 7.12 31.85 -28.12
C ARG A 53 8.53 32.37 -27.87
N ASN A 54 8.71 33.70 -27.81
CA ASN A 54 10.01 34.33 -27.64
C ASN A 54 10.53 34.20 -26.20
N GLN A 55 9.66 34.22 -25.19
CA GLN A 55 10.05 33.89 -23.80
C GLN A 55 10.42 32.41 -23.66
N VAL A 56 9.62 31.49 -24.22
CA VAL A 56 9.96 30.05 -24.26
C VAL A 56 11.29 29.82 -24.98
N ARG A 57 11.52 30.52 -26.11
CA ARG A 57 12.79 30.40 -26.84
C ARG A 57 13.99 30.97 -26.09
N ALA A 58 13.80 32.01 -25.26
CA ALA A 58 14.87 32.52 -24.41
C ALA A 58 15.31 31.44 -23.40
N ILE A 59 14.37 30.77 -22.75
CA ILE A 59 14.62 29.66 -21.81
C ILE A 59 15.37 28.51 -22.50
N GLU A 60 14.86 28.02 -23.64
CA GLU A 60 15.50 26.96 -24.45
C GLU A 60 16.94 27.27 -24.89
N THR A 61 17.36 28.54 -24.88
CA THR A 61 18.70 28.98 -25.33
C THR A 61 19.59 29.47 -24.18
N GLU A 62 19.13 29.38 -22.94
CA GLU A 62 19.91 29.76 -21.77
C GLU A 62 21.08 28.78 -21.55
N LYS A 63 22.30 29.30 -21.41
CA LYS A 63 23.50 28.47 -21.31
C LYS A 63 23.57 27.80 -19.93
N LYS A 64 23.51 26.47 -19.91
CA LYS A 64 23.68 25.66 -18.68
C LYS A 64 24.95 26.08 -17.91
N PRO A 65 24.84 26.53 -16.64
CA PRO A 65 26.00 26.95 -15.86
C PRO A 65 26.80 25.75 -15.32
N GLY A 66 28.12 25.89 -15.23
CA GLY A 66 29.02 24.87 -14.65
C GLY A 66 29.04 24.84 -13.10
N ARG A 67 27.90 25.09 -12.45
CA ARG A 67 27.69 25.14 -10.98
C ARG A 67 26.25 24.72 -10.67
N ARG A 68 25.92 24.39 -9.40
CA ARG A 68 24.57 23.96 -8.96
C ARG A 68 23.47 24.80 -9.65
N PRO A 69 22.60 24.17 -10.48
CA PRO A 69 21.55 24.87 -11.20
C PRO A 69 20.62 25.61 -10.25
N ARG A 70 20.17 26.81 -10.64
CA ARG A 70 19.20 27.62 -9.90
C ARG A 70 18.17 28.21 -10.86
N PRO A 71 17.18 27.42 -11.30
CA PRO A 71 16.10 27.92 -12.17
C PRO A 71 15.26 28.97 -11.44
N ASP A 72 14.87 30.04 -12.14
CA ASP A 72 13.86 30.97 -11.66
C ASP A 72 12.46 30.38 -11.89
N TYR A 73 12.07 29.45 -11.03
CA TYR A 73 10.77 28.79 -11.09
C TYR A 73 9.59 29.78 -11.07
N ARG A 74 9.74 30.93 -10.39
CA ARG A 74 8.70 31.96 -10.36
C ARG A 74 8.50 32.56 -11.73
N ARG A 75 9.57 33.01 -12.39
CA ARG A 75 9.51 33.51 -13.77
C ARG A 75 9.01 32.45 -14.75
N LEU A 76 9.42 31.18 -14.59
CA LEU A 76 8.93 30.08 -15.43
C LEU A 76 7.39 29.89 -15.30
N HIS A 77 6.87 29.85 -14.08
CA HIS A 77 5.42 29.72 -13.84
C HIS A 77 4.63 30.98 -14.21
N ASP A 78 5.21 32.18 -14.07
CA ASP A 78 4.58 33.42 -14.53
C ASP A 78 4.45 33.43 -16.07
N ILE A 79 5.48 33.01 -16.82
CA ILE A 79 5.39 32.82 -18.28
C ILE A 79 4.37 31.72 -18.64
N ALA A 80 4.28 30.64 -17.85
CA ALA A 80 3.32 29.56 -18.09
C ALA A 80 1.87 30.03 -17.92
N ARG A 81 1.57 30.89 -16.94
CA ARG A 81 0.25 31.51 -16.76
C ARG A 81 -0.15 32.29 -18.02
N HIS A 82 0.74 33.14 -18.53
CA HIS A 82 0.48 33.90 -19.76
C HIS A 82 0.33 33.00 -21.00
N ALA A 83 1.08 31.88 -21.08
CA ALA A 83 0.92 30.90 -22.17
C ALA A 83 -0.48 30.25 -22.15
N ILE A 84 -0.96 29.85 -20.97
CA ILE A 84 -2.30 29.25 -20.78
C ILE A 84 -3.40 30.24 -21.18
N HIS A 85 -3.32 31.50 -20.74
CA HIS A 85 -4.32 32.53 -21.09
C HIS A 85 -4.36 32.80 -22.62
N VAL A 86 -3.22 32.73 -23.32
CA VAL A 86 -3.16 32.86 -24.79
C VAL A 86 -3.76 31.61 -25.47
N SER A 87 -3.48 30.40 -24.97
CA SER A 87 -4.14 29.18 -25.46
C SER A 87 -5.67 29.23 -25.28
N GLU A 88 -6.15 29.61 -24.10
CA GLU A 88 -7.59 29.74 -23.78
C GLU A 88 -8.29 30.75 -24.70
N THR A 89 -7.75 31.95 -24.85
CA THR A 89 -8.34 32.98 -25.72
C THR A 89 -8.31 32.58 -27.21
N LEU A 90 -7.38 31.71 -27.63
CA LEU A 90 -7.35 31.11 -28.97
C LEU A 90 -8.38 30.01 -29.17
N ASP A 91 -8.56 29.10 -28.21
CA ASP A 91 -9.63 28.10 -28.23
C ASP A 91 -11.00 28.78 -28.35
N VAL A 92 -11.21 29.83 -27.55
CA VAL A 92 -12.45 30.60 -27.56
C VAL A 92 -12.61 31.39 -28.87
N ALA A 93 -11.55 31.95 -29.45
CA ALA A 93 -11.60 32.61 -30.75
C ALA A 93 -11.90 31.63 -31.91
N THR A 94 -11.25 30.45 -31.96
CA THR A 94 -11.52 29.43 -33.00
C THR A 94 -12.97 28.97 -32.96
N GLN A 95 -13.51 28.63 -31.79
CA GLN A 95 -14.90 28.16 -31.69
C GLN A 95 -15.92 29.30 -31.87
N THR A 96 -15.54 30.57 -31.65
CA THR A 96 -16.34 31.73 -32.11
C THR A 96 -16.41 31.77 -33.63
N MET A 97 -15.28 31.68 -34.31
CA MET A 97 -15.20 31.73 -35.78
C MET A 97 -15.92 30.58 -36.45
N LYS A 98 -15.84 29.36 -35.90
CA LYS A 98 -16.58 28.19 -36.40
C LYS A 98 -18.10 28.39 -36.29
N ASN A 99 -18.59 29.02 -35.23
CA ASN A 99 -20.02 29.38 -35.10
C ASN A 99 -20.43 30.47 -36.10
N ILE A 100 -19.61 31.51 -36.30
CA ILE A 100 -19.88 32.58 -37.27
C ILE A 100 -19.94 32.03 -38.71
N LEU A 101 -19.06 31.09 -39.06
CA LEU A 101 -19.07 30.42 -40.36
C LEU A 101 -20.33 29.57 -40.58
N LEU A 102 -20.76 28.78 -39.58
CA LEU A 102 -21.97 27.97 -39.66
C LEU A 102 -23.23 28.83 -39.88
N GLU A 103 -23.38 29.93 -39.14
CA GLU A 103 -24.49 30.87 -39.34
C GLU A 103 -24.40 31.59 -40.70
N HIS A 104 -23.20 31.86 -41.21
CA HIS A 104 -23.02 32.47 -42.53
C HIS A 104 -23.32 31.50 -43.67
N GLU A 105 -23.00 30.21 -43.54
CA GLU A 105 -23.42 29.15 -44.47
C GLU A 105 -24.95 29.04 -44.50
N TYR A 106 -25.60 29.07 -43.33
CA TYR A 106 -27.06 29.04 -43.22
C TYR A 106 -27.70 30.27 -43.88
N PHE A 107 -27.13 31.47 -43.69
CA PHE A 107 -27.56 32.70 -44.37
C PHE A 107 -27.44 32.57 -45.91
N ILE A 108 -26.28 32.14 -46.41
CA ILE A 108 -26.02 31.94 -47.85
C ILE A 108 -26.95 30.89 -48.48
N ALA A 109 -27.35 29.87 -47.71
CA ALA A 109 -28.24 28.81 -48.18
C ALA A 109 -29.72 29.22 -48.24
N LYS A 110 -30.15 30.22 -47.45
CA LYS A 110 -31.56 30.53 -47.20
C LYS A 110 -32.06 31.82 -47.85
N GLU A 111 -31.21 32.85 -47.95
CA GLU A 111 -31.58 34.13 -48.56
C GLU A 111 -31.48 34.09 -50.10
N PRO A 112 -32.42 34.72 -50.84
CA PRO A 112 -32.29 34.95 -52.29
C PRO A 112 -31.31 36.10 -52.58
N VAL A 113 -30.08 36.00 -52.08
CA VAL A 113 -29.05 37.05 -52.16
C VAL A 113 -28.80 37.43 -53.63
N ALA A 114 -29.10 38.69 -53.97
CA ALA A 114 -29.06 39.22 -55.33
C ALA A 114 -27.65 39.23 -55.96
N ASP A 115 -26.60 39.13 -55.14
CA ASP A 115 -25.21 39.05 -55.59
C ASP A 115 -24.45 37.97 -54.80
N LYS A 116 -24.51 36.72 -55.30
CA LYS A 116 -23.77 35.58 -54.73
C LYS A 116 -22.25 35.70 -54.86
N GLY A 117 -21.72 36.73 -55.51
CA GLY A 117 -20.28 37.03 -55.55
C GLY A 117 -19.78 37.61 -54.22
N VAL A 118 -20.53 38.55 -53.64
CA VAL A 118 -20.14 39.27 -52.41
C VAL A 118 -20.11 38.35 -51.20
N SER A 119 -21.18 37.60 -50.92
CA SER A 119 -21.23 36.67 -49.79
C SER A 119 -20.16 35.58 -49.85
N ARG A 120 -19.82 35.10 -51.05
CA ARG A 120 -18.71 34.15 -51.25
C ARG A 120 -17.34 34.76 -50.94
N ASN A 121 -17.17 36.08 -51.09
CA ASN A 121 -15.94 36.77 -50.69
C ASN A 121 -15.88 36.91 -49.16
N VAL A 122 -16.96 37.38 -48.52
CA VAL A 122 -17.07 37.48 -47.04
C VAL A 122 -16.83 36.12 -46.38
N HIS A 123 -17.47 35.06 -46.88
CA HIS A 123 -17.29 33.69 -46.35
C HIS A 123 -15.82 33.22 -46.49
N ARG A 124 -15.16 33.49 -47.64
CA ARG A 124 -13.74 33.16 -47.83
C ARG A 124 -12.82 33.93 -46.89
N GLN A 125 -13.13 35.19 -46.57
CA GLN A 125 -12.36 35.98 -45.61
C GLN A 125 -12.53 35.45 -44.18
N LEU A 126 -13.76 35.12 -43.78
CA LEU A 126 -14.03 34.46 -42.49
C LEU A 126 -13.30 33.12 -42.37
N LEU A 127 -13.35 32.29 -43.41
CA LEU A 127 -12.68 30.98 -43.44
C LEU A 127 -11.15 31.12 -43.40
N PHE A 128 -10.60 32.12 -44.07
CA PHE A 128 -9.16 32.43 -44.01
C PHE A 128 -8.72 32.81 -42.59
N TYR A 129 -9.45 33.71 -41.91
CA TYR A 129 -9.10 34.10 -40.54
C TYR A 129 -9.34 32.98 -39.51
N GLU A 130 -10.37 32.15 -39.71
CA GLU A 130 -10.60 30.96 -38.89
C GLU A 130 -9.42 29.98 -38.98
N ASN A 131 -8.98 29.63 -40.19
CA ASN A 131 -7.82 28.77 -40.42
C ASN A 131 -6.53 29.40 -39.85
N MET A 132 -6.39 30.72 -39.89
CA MET A 132 -5.24 31.43 -39.31
C MET A 132 -5.26 31.37 -37.78
N ILE A 133 -6.42 31.57 -37.15
CA ILE A 133 -6.59 31.48 -35.69
C ILE A 133 -6.39 30.03 -35.21
N GLU A 134 -6.90 29.01 -35.92
CA GLU A 134 -6.63 27.60 -35.59
C GLU A 134 -5.13 27.25 -35.77
N SER A 135 -4.46 27.83 -36.76
CA SER A 135 -2.99 27.70 -36.91
C SER A 135 -2.22 28.35 -35.75
N LEU A 136 -2.71 29.47 -35.22
CA LEU A 136 -2.15 30.13 -34.02
C LEU A 136 -2.42 29.31 -32.76
N ARG A 137 -3.61 28.73 -32.60
CA ARG A 137 -4.01 27.82 -31.52
C ARG A 137 -3.06 26.63 -31.42
N HIS A 138 -2.79 25.96 -32.55
CA HIS A 138 -1.80 24.88 -32.61
C HIS A 138 -0.37 25.35 -32.26
N ARG A 139 0.00 26.59 -32.61
CA ARG A 139 1.30 27.18 -32.23
C ARG A 139 1.37 27.51 -30.73
N SER A 140 0.29 27.98 -30.11
CA SER A 140 0.21 28.22 -28.66
C SER A 140 0.39 26.91 -27.89
N ALA A 141 -0.42 25.89 -28.20
CA ALA A 141 -0.30 24.57 -27.59
C ALA A 141 1.09 23.90 -27.79
N SER A 142 1.81 24.25 -28.88
CA SER A 142 3.20 23.84 -29.08
C SER A 142 4.19 24.60 -28.17
N ASN A 143 4.02 25.92 -28.00
CA ASN A 143 4.83 26.71 -27.06
C ASN A 143 4.61 26.27 -25.61
N GLU A 144 3.36 26.00 -25.23
CA GLU A 144 2.95 25.56 -23.90
C GLU A 144 3.59 24.22 -23.53
N LYS A 145 3.49 23.21 -24.42
CA LYS A 145 4.16 21.91 -24.23
C LYS A 145 5.67 22.01 -24.15
N ARG A 146 6.29 22.91 -24.93
CA ARG A 146 7.74 23.20 -24.85
C ARG A 146 8.11 23.85 -23.52
N LEU A 147 7.32 24.78 -23.02
CA LEU A 147 7.54 25.41 -21.71
C LEU A 147 7.40 24.40 -20.55
N LEU A 148 6.39 23.53 -20.59
CA LEU A 148 6.23 22.45 -19.62
C LEU A 148 7.42 21.47 -19.65
N ASN A 149 7.93 21.14 -20.83
CA ASN A 149 9.16 20.36 -20.99
C ASN A 149 10.38 21.05 -20.35
N GLU A 150 10.57 22.36 -20.57
CA GLU A 150 11.68 23.09 -19.95
C GLU A 150 11.53 23.22 -18.42
N ILE A 151 10.31 23.33 -17.89
CA ILE A 151 10.04 23.30 -16.45
C ILE A 151 10.39 21.93 -15.86
N GLN A 152 9.94 20.84 -16.48
CA GLN A 152 10.29 19.48 -16.06
C GLN A 152 11.80 19.22 -16.17
N LEU A 153 12.44 19.68 -17.24
CA LEU A 153 13.88 19.60 -17.43
C LEU A 153 14.64 20.38 -16.36
N ALA A 154 14.15 21.54 -15.94
CA ALA A 154 14.73 22.34 -14.86
C ALA A 154 14.69 21.61 -13.51
N PHE A 155 13.55 21.01 -13.15
CA PHE A 155 13.44 20.15 -11.97
C PHE A 155 14.37 18.93 -12.05
N ASN A 156 14.34 18.21 -13.17
CA ASN A 156 15.16 17.01 -13.39
C ASN A 156 16.66 17.32 -13.34
N ILE A 157 17.09 18.50 -13.83
CA ILE A 157 18.49 18.96 -13.77
C ILE A 157 18.93 19.30 -12.34
N VAL A 158 18.06 19.87 -11.51
CA VAL A 158 18.36 20.09 -10.07
C VAL A 158 18.41 18.75 -9.34
N ALA A 159 17.42 17.88 -9.54
CA ALA A 159 17.39 16.55 -8.94
C ALA A 159 18.60 15.70 -9.34
N GLN A 160 19.00 15.72 -10.62
CA GLN A 160 20.21 15.02 -11.09
C GLN A 160 21.50 15.60 -10.51
N TYR A 161 21.59 16.92 -10.31
CA TYR A 161 22.75 17.53 -9.67
C TYR A 161 22.85 17.14 -8.20
N ASP A 162 21.75 17.24 -7.46
CA ASP A 162 21.70 16.94 -6.03
C ASP A 162 21.88 15.42 -5.78
N ALA A 163 21.29 14.56 -6.61
CA ALA A 163 21.57 13.12 -6.61
C ALA A 163 23.03 12.80 -7.00
N GLY A 164 23.64 13.58 -7.90
CA GLY A 164 25.07 13.47 -8.21
C GLY A 164 25.95 13.75 -7.00
N ILE A 165 25.63 14.79 -6.21
CA ILE A 165 26.28 15.08 -4.93
C ILE A 165 26.02 13.95 -3.92
N SER A 166 24.81 13.42 -3.82
CA SER A 166 24.51 12.25 -2.98
C SER A 166 25.29 10.99 -3.41
N VAL A 167 25.57 10.81 -4.70
CA VAL A 167 26.42 9.72 -5.22
C VAL A 167 27.90 9.99 -4.94
N GLU A 168 28.40 11.22 -4.98
CA GLU A 168 29.77 11.56 -4.55
C GLU A 168 29.95 11.35 -3.03
N ILE A 169 28.99 11.78 -2.21
CA ILE A 169 28.94 11.49 -0.77
C ILE A 169 28.88 9.98 -0.54
N GLY A 170 27.98 9.28 -1.23
CA GLY A 170 27.89 7.82 -1.21
C GLY A 170 29.18 7.12 -1.66
N HIS A 171 29.95 7.72 -2.57
CA HIS A 171 31.27 7.23 -2.97
C HIS A 171 32.34 7.48 -1.90
N ALA A 172 32.30 8.58 -1.17
CA ALA A 172 33.14 8.80 0.02
C ALA A 172 32.81 7.80 1.13
N THR A 173 31.52 7.65 1.48
CA THR A 173 31.04 6.62 2.42
C THR A 173 31.35 5.19 1.93
N ARG A 174 31.43 4.96 0.62
CA ARG A 174 31.85 3.67 0.02
C ARG A 174 33.35 3.42 0.15
N LEU A 175 34.19 4.46 0.21
CA LEU A 175 35.62 4.33 0.51
C LEU A 175 35.85 3.97 1.99
N ASP A 176 35.12 4.60 2.92
CA ASP A 176 35.08 4.16 4.32
C ASP A 176 34.53 2.72 4.44
N SER A 177 33.51 2.40 3.64
CA SER A 177 32.98 1.03 3.51
C SER A 177 33.96 0.04 2.89
N ALA A 178 35.08 0.47 2.29
CA ALA A 178 36.12 -0.45 1.83
C ALA A 178 36.93 -0.99 3.02
N ALA A 179 37.30 -0.12 3.98
CA ALA A 179 37.87 -0.55 5.25
C ALA A 179 36.86 -1.43 6.03
N MET A 180 35.59 -1.00 6.08
CA MET A 180 34.52 -1.74 6.74
C MET A 180 34.26 -3.10 6.08
N LYS A 181 34.40 -3.24 4.76
CA LYS A 181 34.35 -4.54 4.05
C LYS A 181 35.58 -5.42 4.31
N THR A 182 36.78 -4.87 4.41
CA THR A 182 37.97 -5.65 4.81
C THR A 182 37.79 -6.19 6.23
N ILE A 183 37.28 -5.37 7.15
CA ILE A 183 36.94 -5.81 8.51
C ILE A 183 35.86 -6.89 8.46
N SER A 184 34.70 -6.64 7.84
CA SER A 184 33.59 -7.60 7.80
C SER A 184 33.92 -8.91 7.06
N PHE A 185 34.82 -8.91 6.07
CA PHE A 185 35.28 -10.16 5.44
C PHE A 185 36.20 -10.98 6.37
N VAL A 186 37.07 -10.30 7.13
CA VAL A 186 37.86 -10.95 8.19
C VAL A 186 36.94 -11.45 9.31
N THR A 187 35.91 -10.68 9.70
CA THR A 187 34.90 -11.14 10.68
C THR A 187 34.14 -12.36 10.17
N LEU A 188 33.62 -12.36 8.94
CA LEU A 188 32.91 -13.51 8.36
C LEU A 188 33.78 -14.77 8.30
N ALA A 189 35.05 -14.62 7.91
CA ALA A 189 35.97 -15.75 7.75
C ALA A 189 36.41 -16.38 9.08
N PHE A 190 36.42 -15.62 10.18
CA PHE A 190 36.90 -16.09 11.50
C PHE A 190 35.79 -16.33 12.53
N LEU A 191 34.53 -16.04 12.20
CA LEU A 191 33.44 -16.06 13.18
C LEU A 191 32.18 -16.85 12.71
N PRO A 192 32.29 -18.15 12.31
CA PRO A 192 31.12 -19.02 12.14
C PRO A 192 30.14 -19.02 13.34
N PRO A 193 30.59 -18.92 14.61
CA PRO A 193 29.67 -18.75 15.74
C PRO A 193 28.75 -17.53 15.66
N THR A 194 29.09 -16.45 14.94
CA THR A 194 28.15 -15.31 14.80
C THR A 194 26.92 -15.64 13.99
N PHE A 195 26.94 -16.60 13.06
CA PHE A 195 25.74 -16.96 12.31
C PHE A 195 24.72 -17.70 13.20
N ILE A 196 25.23 -18.59 14.05
CA ILE A 196 24.45 -19.26 15.10
C ILE A 196 24.01 -18.25 16.17
N SER A 197 24.89 -17.32 16.57
CA SER A 197 24.58 -16.26 17.53
C SER A 197 23.62 -15.21 16.97
N THR A 198 23.53 -14.97 15.65
CA THR A 198 22.44 -14.18 15.08
C THR A 198 21.11 -14.87 15.29
N ILE A 199 20.99 -16.18 14.99
CA ILE A 199 19.74 -16.95 15.20
C ILE A 199 19.32 -16.91 16.69
N PHE A 200 20.26 -17.16 17.61
CA PHE A 200 20.01 -17.08 19.06
C PHE A 200 19.97 -15.65 19.63
N SER A 201 20.14 -14.61 18.80
CA SER A 201 19.98 -13.19 19.16
C SER A 201 18.82 -12.52 18.42
N MET A 202 18.01 -13.26 17.67
CA MET A 202 16.72 -12.79 17.16
C MET A 202 15.76 -12.70 18.35
N SER A 203 15.50 -11.49 18.83
CA SER A 203 14.64 -11.24 20.00
C SER A 203 13.14 -11.39 19.67
N PHE A 204 12.74 -12.57 19.22
CA PHE A 204 11.35 -12.97 18.94
C PHE A 204 10.53 -13.17 20.23
N PHE A 205 10.39 -12.10 21.03
CA PHE A 205 9.56 -12.09 22.23
C PHE A 205 8.13 -11.56 21.98
N ASP A 206 7.81 -11.16 20.73
CA ASP A 206 6.54 -10.48 20.43
C ASP A 206 5.93 -10.77 19.03
N TYR A 207 6.39 -11.82 18.32
CA TYR A 207 5.81 -12.13 17.00
C TYR A 207 4.31 -12.46 17.10
N SER A 208 3.49 -11.77 16.30
CA SER A 208 2.04 -11.86 16.32
C SER A 208 1.44 -11.95 14.90
N VAL A 209 0.26 -12.57 14.80
CA VAL A 209 -0.43 -12.94 13.55
C VAL A 209 -1.79 -12.25 13.53
N ASP A 210 -1.93 -11.28 12.63
CA ASP A 210 -2.71 -10.10 12.98
C ASP A 210 -3.67 -9.65 11.87
N SER A 211 -4.59 -8.77 12.24
CA SER A 211 -5.64 -8.25 11.35
C SER A 211 -5.55 -6.73 11.22
N GLY A 212 -5.76 -6.20 10.01
CA GLY A 212 -5.87 -4.76 9.76
C GLY A 212 -7.24 -4.40 9.18
N ILE A 213 -8.10 -3.73 9.95
CA ILE A 213 -9.47 -3.40 9.54
C ILE A 213 -9.56 -1.95 9.05
N GLU A 214 -9.96 -1.77 7.79
CA GLU A 214 -10.27 -0.47 7.17
C GLU A 214 -11.38 0.25 7.96
N PRO A 215 -11.15 1.47 8.51
CA PRO A 215 -12.09 2.13 9.41
C PRO A 215 -13.54 2.28 8.91
N SER A 216 -13.78 2.48 7.61
CA SER A 216 -15.16 2.54 7.08
C SER A 216 -15.94 1.22 7.17
N ASN A 217 -15.26 0.10 7.41
CA ASN A 217 -15.82 -1.24 7.35
C ASN A 217 -15.94 -1.89 8.75
N LEU A 218 -15.48 -1.21 9.81
CA LEU A 218 -15.46 -1.72 11.20
C LEU A 218 -16.77 -2.39 11.60
N TYR A 219 -17.91 -1.70 11.44
CA TYR A 219 -19.22 -2.20 11.90
C TYR A 219 -19.69 -3.49 11.20
N SER A 220 -19.14 -3.85 10.04
CA SER A 220 -19.38 -5.17 9.45
C SER A 220 -18.65 -6.27 10.23
N PHE A 221 -17.43 -5.99 10.71
CA PHE A 221 -16.65 -6.91 11.55
C PHE A 221 -17.12 -6.94 13.01
N THR A 222 -17.47 -5.81 13.62
CA THR A 222 -17.84 -5.70 15.05
C THR A 222 -19.35 -5.76 15.33
N GLY A 223 -20.18 -5.62 14.29
CA GLY A 223 -21.63 -5.43 14.41
C GLY A 223 -22.00 -3.98 14.78
N THR A 224 -23.30 -3.66 14.73
CA THR A 224 -23.82 -2.32 15.04
C THR A 224 -24.32 -2.24 16.49
N SER A 225 -25.63 -2.18 16.75
CA SER A 225 -26.15 -2.27 18.13
C SER A 225 -25.85 -3.63 18.74
N GLU A 226 -26.07 -4.70 17.96
CA GLU A 226 -25.69 -6.06 18.31
C GLU A 226 -24.23 -6.34 17.93
N ALA A 227 -23.53 -7.09 18.76
CA ALA A 227 -22.16 -7.53 18.47
C ALA A 227 -22.13 -8.63 17.40
N ASN A 228 -21.21 -8.54 16.45
CA ASN A 228 -20.99 -9.62 15.48
C ASN A 228 -20.17 -10.76 16.11
N MET A 229 -20.85 -11.61 16.87
CA MET A 229 -20.25 -12.71 17.62
C MET A 229 -19.47 -13.72 16.76
N PHE A 230 -19.75 -13.80 15.46
CA PHE A 230 -18.97 -14.63 14.53
C PHE A 230 -17.51 -14.14 14.47
N THR A 231 -17.29 -12.85 14.20
CA THR A 231 -15.94 -12.26 14.20
C THR A 231 -15.27 -12.35 15.58
N VAL A 232 -16.00 -12.02 16.64
CA VAL A 232 -15.46 -12.02 18.01
C VAL A 232 -14.95 -13.41 18.40
N ARG A 233 -15.70 -14.48 18.05
CA ARG A 233 -15.28 -15.86 18.30
C ARG A 233 -14.11 -16.32 17.42
N LEU A 234 -14.05 -15.90 16.15
CA LEU A 234 -12.88 -16.18 15.31
C LEU A 234 -11.61 -15.56 15.90
N MET A 235 -11.67 -14.31 16.38
CA MET A 235 -10.56 -13.69 17.11
C MET A 235 -10.24 -14.41 18.43
N GLN A 236 -11.26 -14.84 19.18
CA GLN A 236 -11.07 -15.56 20.44
C GLN A 236 -10.42 -16.94 20.23
N ASN A 237 -10.82 -17.72 19.22
CA ASN A 237 -10.19 -19.01 18.90
C ASN A 237 -8.68 -18.84 18.69
N LEU A 238 -8.27 -17.79 17.95
CA LEU A 238 -6.85 -17.50 17.71
C LEU A 238 -6.15 -17.13 19.01
N ALA A 239 -6.76 -16.26 19.84
CA ALA A 239 -6.24 -15.89 21.15
C ALA A 239 -6.05 -17.10 22.09
N ASP A 240 -7.01 -18.04 22.09
CA ASP A 240 -6.95 -19.28 22.86
C ASP A 240 -5.83 -20.21 22.37
N TYR A 241 -5.49 -20.17 21.07
CA TYR A 241 -4.39 -20.95 20.50
C TYR A 241 -3.00 -20.37 20.76
N SER A 242 -2.85 -19.04 20.79
CA SER A 242 -1.58 -18.35 21.08
C SER A 242 -1.39 -17.96 22.55
N GLY A 243 -2.39 -18.17 23.42
CA GLY A 243 -2.38 -17.80 24.84
C GLY A 243 -2.62 -16.32 25.14
N ARG A 244 -2.60 -15.47 24.10
CA ARG A 244 -3.00 -14.06 24.09
C ARG A 244 -3.57 -13.71 22.71
N PRO A 245 -4.39 -12.66 22.56
CA PRO A 245 -4.83 -12.19 21.24
C PRO A 245 -3.65 -11.74 20.36
N GLY A 246 -3.81 -11.88 19.04
CA GLY A 246 -2.97 -11.17 18.07
C GLY A 246 -3.26 -9.67 18.05
N SER A 247 -2.35 -8.89 17.49
CA SER A 247 -2.52 -7.45 17.31
C SER A 247 -3.64 -7.13 16.31
N LEU A 248 -4.25 -5.96 16.49
CA LEU A 248 -5.29 -5.41 15.64
C LEU A 248 -4.91 -3.99 15.20
N ARG A 249 -4.78 -3.78 13.90
CA ARG A 249 -4.69 -2.44 13.31
C ARG A 249 -6.09 -1.96 12.93
N ILE A 250 -6.45 -0.75 13.38
CA ILE A 250 -7.63 -0.02 12.88
C ILE A 250 -7.10 1.10 12.00
N GLY A 251 -6.98 0.82 10.70
CA GLY A 251 -6.27 1.68 9.75
C GLY A 251 -6.41 1.22 8.31
N GLY A 252 -5.93 2.06 7.39
CA GLY A 252 -6.22 1.95 5.96
C GLY A 252 -6.56 3.32 5.36
N ASN A 253 -6.97 3.33 4.09
CA ASN A 253 -7.12 4.56 3.32
C ASN A 253 -8.22 5.49 3.87
N THR A 254 -9.21 4.97 4.59
CA THR A 254 -10.29 5.80 5.18
C THR A 254 -9.96 6.40 6.53
N GLN A 255 -8.85 6.04 7.20
CA GLN A 255 -8.41 6.72 8.43
C GLN A 255 -8.12 8.21 8.16
N ASP A 256 -7.56 8.49 6.99
CA ASP A 256 -7.29 9.82 6.44
C ASP A 256 -8.52 10.52 5.85
N ASN A 257 -9.73 10.00 6.12
CA ASN A 257 -11.02 10.60 5.77
C ASN A 257 -11.93 10.83 7.01
N PHE A 258 -11.47 10.48 8.22
CA PHE A 258 -12.29 10.45 9.43
C PHE A 258 -12.03 11.65 10.35
N LEU A 259 -13.11 12.29 10.81
CA LEU A 259 -13.12 13.19 11.97
C LEU A 259 -13.88 12.57 13.15
N TYR A 260 -13.61 13.05 14.37
CA TYR A 260 -14.31 12.65 15.58
C TYR A 260 -15.32 13.71 16.04
N GLN A 261 -16.49 13.29 16.50
CA GLN A 261 -17.49 14.15 17.14
C GLN A 261 -18.08 13.43 18.37
N GLU A 262 -17.88 13.98 19.57
CA GLU A 262 -18.36 13.36 20.84
C GLU A 262 -19.90 13.26 20.92
N ASP A 263 -20.64 14.09 20.17
CA ASP A 263 -22.11 14.05 20.06
C ASP A 263 -22.64 13.03 19.02
N MET A 264 -21.77 12.40 18.23
CA MET A 264 -22.12 11.38 17.24
C MET A 264 -22.36 10.00 17.90
N ASP A 265 -23.37 9.93 18.77
CA ASP A 265 -23.70 8.72 19.54
C ASP A 265 -24.47 7.66 18.73
N LYS A 266 -23.84 7.09 17.69
CA LYS A 266 -24.42 6.03 16.85
C LYS A 266 -23.39 5.01 16.36
N PHE A 267 -23.77 3.73 16.34
CA PHE A 267 -23.05 2.64 15.68
C PHE A 267 -23.15 2.74 14.14
N ALA A 268 -22.64 3.84 13.58
CA ALA A 268 -22.59 4.11 12.14
C ALA A 268 -21.45 5.08 11.81
N VAL A 269 -20.90 4.99 10.60
CA VAL A 269 -20.05 6.04 10.03
C VAL A 269 -20.97 7.05 9.33
N LYS A 270 -20.89 8.33 9.70
CA LYS A 270 -21.73 9.42 9.17
C LYS A 270 -20.98 10.15 8.07
N SER A 271 -21.55 10.25 6.87
CA SER A 271 -20.99 11.11 5.82
C SER A 271 -21.09 12.59 6.22
N ASN A 272 -19.99 13.33 6.08
CA ASN A 272 -19.97 14.77 6.21
C ASN A 272 -20.48 15.42 4.91
N LEU A 273 -21.66 16.04 4.98
CA LEU A 273 -22.28 16.71 3.82
C LEU A 273 -21.69 18.10 3.53
N ASN A 274 -20.96 18.68 4.48
CA ASN A 274 -20.30 19.99 4.39
C ASN A 274 -18.76 19.83 4.42
N SER A 275 -18.29 18.76 3.80
CA SER A 275 -16.87 18.39 3.73
C SER A 275 -16.04 19.44 2.98
N VAL A 276 -14.93 19.86 3.59
CA VAL A 276 -14.00 20.89 3.09
C VAL A 276 -12.55 20.39 2.99
N GLY A 277 -12.26 19.19 3.50
CA GLY A 277 -10.97 18.53 3.39
C GLY A 277 -10.60 18.25 1.92
N GLN A 278 -9.33 18.43 1.59
CA GLN A 278 -8.78 18.09 0.28
C GLN A 278 -8.56 16.57 0.13
N GLY A 279 -8.43 16.09 -1.11
CA GLY A 279 -8.25 14.68 -1.48
C GLY A 279 -9.22 14.21 -2.57
N ASN A 280 -8.89 13.12 -3.29
CA ASN A 280 -9.81 12.43 -4.22
C ASN A 280 -11.09 11.99 -3.49
N TYR A 281 -10.90 11.45 -2.29
CA TYR A 281 -11.91 11.41 -1.25
C TYR A 281 -11.48 12.43 -0.19
N ALA A 282 -12.36 13.39 0.11
CA ALA A 282 -12.06 14.49 1.02
C ALA A 282 -11.63 14.00 2.42
N SER A 283 -10.62 14.63 2.99
CA SER A 283 -10.01 14.21 4.25
C SER A 283 -10.87 14.38 5.51
N ASP A 284 -12.05 14.99 5.39
CA ASP A 284 -13.10 15.08 6.42
C ASP A 284 -14.44 14.45 5.99
N ARG A 285 -14.42 13.57 4.98
CA ARG A 285 -15.59 12.95 4.36
C ARG A 285 -16.48 12.17 5.34
N TYR A 286 -15.91 11.64 6.42
CA TYR A 286 -16.60 10.78 7.38
C TYR A 286 -16.44 11.27 8.81
N ILE A 287 -17.47 11.01 9.62
CA ILE A 287 -17.56 11.38 11.03
C ILE A 287 -17.89 10.12 11.84
N ILE A 288 -17.14 9.90 12.90
CA ILE A 288 -17.40 8.88 13.94
C ILE A 288 -17.54 9.53 15.32
N GLY A 289 -18.04 8.76 16.28
CA GLY A 289 -18.25 9.20 17.67
C GLY A 289 -18.07 8.05 18.67
N PRO A 290 -18.52 8.21 19.93
CA PRO A 290 -18.21 7.29 21.03
C PRO A 290 -18.46 5.80 20.75
N ARG A 291 -19.55 5.48 20.04
CA ARG A 291 -19.95 4.10 19.67
C ARG A 291 -18.98 3.37 18.74
N TYR A 292 -18.13 4.11 18.04
CA TYR A 292 -17.09 3.52 17.19
C TYR A 292 -16.05 2.80 18.06
N PHE A 293 -15.61 3.44 19.15
CA PHE A 293 -14.69 2.85 20.12
C PHE A 293 -15.36 1.72 20.92
N GLU A 294 -16.61 1.90 21.33
CA GLU A 294 -17.41 0.83 21.98
C GLU A 294 -17.54 -0.43 21.09
N ALA A 295 -17.58 -0.25 19.77
CA ALA A 295 -17.58 -1.37 18.82
C ALA A 295 -16.21 -2.06 18.69
N ILE A 296 -15.10 -1.33 18.76
CA ILE A 296 -13.74 -1.91 18.81
C ILE A 296 -13.56 -2.71 20.11
N SER A 297 -14.01 -2.17 21.26
CA SER A 297 -13.94 -2.81 22.59
C SER A 297 -14.76 -4.11 22.75
N ARG A 298 -15.26 -4.70 21.65
CA ARG A 298 -15.91 -6.02 21.56
C ARG A 298 -14.95 -7.15 21.17
N PHE A 299 -13.75 -6.84 20.69
CA PHE A 299 -12.69 -7.83 20.49
C PHE A 299 -12.22 -8.38 21.85
N PRO A 300 -11.50 -9.52 21.89
CA PRO A 300 -11.02 -10.10 23.14
C PRO A 300 -10.28 -9.08 24.02
N ASN A 301 -10.45 -9.18 25.35
CA ASN A 301 -9.75 -8.30 26.29
C ASN A 301 -8.23 -8.35 26.06
N ASP A 302 -7.56 -7.25 26.35
CA ASP A 302 -6.10 -7.12 26.25
C ASP A 302 -5.55 -7.35 24.82
N THR A 303 -6.40 -7.26 23.79
CA THR A 303 -5.96 -7.24 22.38
C THR A 303 -5.07 -6.01 22.12
N PRO A 304 -3.84 -6.17 21.60
CA PRO A 304 -3.00 -5.04 21.23
C PRO A 304 -3.59 -4.27 20.04
N VAL A 305 -3.94 -2.99 20.23
CA VAL A 305 -4.51 -2.12 19.19
C VAL A 305 -3.50 -1.09 18.71
N THR A 306 -3.29 -1.04 17.39
CA THR A 306 -2.66 0.08 16.69
C THR A 306 -3.77 0.90 16.01
N PHE A 307 -3.91 2.18 16.35
CA PHE A 307 -5.04 3.00 15.90
C PHE A 307 -4.62 4.12 14.94
N GLY A 308 -5.30 4.23 13.80
CA GLY A 308 -5.04 5.23 12.77
C GLY A 308 -5.54 6.63 13.12
N LEU A 309 -4.67 7.62 12.96
CA LEU A 309 -4.96 9.04 13.12
C LEU A 309 -4.82 9.79 11.79
N ASN A 310 -5.80 10.65 11.50
CA ASN A 310 -5.90 11.41 10.25
C ASN A 310 -4.79 12.46 10.13
N MET A 311 -3.86 12.25 9.19
CA MET A 311 -2.80 13.19 8.82
C MET A 311 -3.12 13.91 7.51
N ALA A 312 -3.94 13.32 6.65
CA ALA A 312 -4.36 13.94 5.41
C ALA A 312 -5.08 15.28 5.67
N TYR A 313 -5.95 15.37 6.68
CA TYR A 313 -6.68 16.60 6.99
C TYR A 313 -5.73 17.77 7.31
N TYR A 314 -5.96 18.89 6.63
CA TYR A 314 -5.05 20.05 6.59
C TYR A 314 -5.77 21.41 6.59
N GLN A 315 -6.91 21.49 7.28
CA GLN A 315 -7.59 22.77 7.57
C GLN A 315 -7.02 23.42 8.84
N ALA A 316 -7.43 24.65 9.16
CA ALA A 316 -6.84 25.44 10.26
C ALA A 316 -6.88 24.76 11.64
N ASP A 317 -7.81 23.83 11.85
CA ASP A 317 -8.06 23.06 13.07
C ASP A 317 -7.44 21.65 13.06
N TYR A 318 -6.55 21.32 12.11
CA TYR A 318 -6.03 19.95 11.94
C TYR A 318 -5.37 19.36 13.20
N LEU A 319 -4.78 20.20 14.07
CA LEU A 319 -4.25 19.76 15.36
C LEU A 319 -5.37 19.38 16.32
N ASP A 320 -6.43 20.16 16.41
CA ASP A 320 -7.50 19.94 17.38
C ASP A 320 -8.31 18.69 17.01
N GLN A 321 -8.57 18.46 15.71
CA GLN A 321 -9.19 17.23 15.20
C GLN A 321 -8.39 15.95 15.53
N ILE A 322 -7.07 15.96 15.35
CA ILE A 322 -6.24 14.77 15.65
C ILE A 322 -6.08 14.56 17.16
N ILE A 323 -6.06 15.63 17.95
CA ILE A 323 -6.08 15.57 19.43
C ILE A 323 -7.41 14.98 19.92
N ASP A 324 -8.55 15.41 19.39
CA ASP A 324 -9.86 14.90 19.80
C ASP A 324 -10.02 13.40 19.46
N MET A 325 -9.59 12.98 18.28
CA MET A 325 -9.56 11.57 17.87
C MET A 325 -8.66 10.72 18.79
N ALA A 326 -7.41 11.14 19.01
CA ALA A 326 -6.47 10.44 19.89
C ALA A 326 -6.96 10.40 21.35
N SER A 327 -7.56 11.49 21.82
CA SER A 327 -8.14 11.56 23.16
C SER A 327 -9.38 10.67 23.31
N ALA A 328 -10.18 10.50 22.25
CA ALA A 328 -11.28 9.56 22.26
C ALA A 328 -10.79 8.10 22.33
N ALA A 329 -9.74 7.75 21.59
CA ALA A 329 -9.12 6.42 21.64
C ALA A 329 -8.61 6.10 23.06
N VAL A 330 -7.74 6.94 23.63
CA VAL A 330 -7.16 6.74 24.97
C VAL A 330 -8.24 6.68 26.07
N ARG A 331 -9.33 7.45 25.95
CA ARG A 331 -10.43 7.45 26.95
C ARG A 331 -11.41 6.28 26.83
N LYS A 332 -11.48 5.56 25.70
CA LYS A 332 -12.59 4.62 25.40
C LYS A 332 -12.15 3.19 25.07
N LEU A 333 -10.91 2.95 24.65
CA LEU A 333 -10.38 1.61 24.37
C LEU A 333 -9.86 0.91 25.65
N THR A 334 -10.56 1.06 26.77
CA THR A 334 -10.05 0.70 28.12
C THR A 334 -10.16 -0.80 28.48
N SER A 335 -10.63 -1.65 27.57
CA SER A 335 -10.62 -3.11 27.70
C SER A 335 -9.58 -3.79 26.81
N LEU A 336 -8.84 -3.00 26.02
CA LEU A 336 -7.84 -3.43 25.04
C LEU A 336 -6.51 -2.74 25.36
N ASP A 337 -5.41 -3.25 24.83
CA ASP A 337 -4.09 -2.63 25.02
C ASP A 337 -3.80 -1.68 23.85
N LEU A 338 -4.00 -0.37 24.02
CA LEU A 338 -3.67 0.61 22.98
C LEU A 338 -2.15 0.79 22.91
N VAL A 339 -1.49 0.01 22.06
CA VAL A 339 -0.02 -0.04 21.95
C VAL A 339 0.58 1.02 21.02
N ALA A 340 -0.20 1.61 20.11
CA ALA A 340 0.32 2.56 19.14
C ALA A 340 -0.72 3.49 18.50
N PHE A 341 -0.24 4.65 18.03
CA PHE A 341 -0.89 5.44 16.99
C PHE A 341 -0.11 5.41 15.67
N GLU A 342 -0.82 5.23 14.56
CA GLU A 342 -0.32 5.56 13.22
C GLU A 342 -0.78 6.96 12.85
N VAL A 343 0.06 7.76 12.18
CA VAL A 343 -0.29 9.13 11.76
C VAL A 343 -0.14 9.21 10.24
N GLY A 344 -1.29 9.13 9.55
CA GLY A 344 -1.39 9.00 8.10
C GLY A 344 -1.31 7.56 7.59
N ASN A 345 -1.93 7.31 6.44
CA ASN A 345 -1.90 6.03 5.71
C ASN A 345 -1.33 6.27 4.31
N GLU A 346 -0.32 5.50 3.91
CA GLU A 346 0.31 5.59 2.58
C GLU A 346 0.70 7.04 2.20
N PRO A 347 1.45 7.74 3.07
CA PRO A 347 1.81 9.15 2.85
C PRO A 347 2.64 9.36 1.59
N ASP A 348 3.33 8.34 1.11
CA ASP A 348 4.02 8.30 -0.17
C ASP A 348 3.07 8.49 -1.37
N LEU A 349 1.77 8.17 -1.23
CA LEU A 349 0.73 8.34 -2.26
C LEU A 349 -0.11 9.63 -2.10
N TYR A 350 0.30 10.57 -1.24
CA TYR A 350 -0.49 11.79 -0.95
C TYR A 350 -0.59 12.78 -2.12
N LEU A 351 0.24 12.68 -3.17
CA LEU A 351 0.09 13.48 -4.39
C LEU A 351 -0.97 12.89 -5.31
N GLU A 352 -0.92 11.57 -5.51
CA GLU A 352 -1.81 10.74 -6.31
C GLU A 352 -3.23 10.77 -5.74
N ASN A 353 -3.35 10.74 -4.41
CA ASN A 353 -4.60 10.90 -3.67
C ASN A 353 -5.04 12.37 -3.51
N HIS A 354 -4.26 13.34 -4.02
CA HIS A 354 -4.50 14.78 -3.91
C HIS A 354 -4.66 15.32 -2.46
N PHE A 355 -4.15 14.61 -1.46
CA PHE A 355 -4.10 15.08 -0.07
C PHE A 355 -3.03 16.16 0.14
N ARG A 356 -2.00 16.20 -0.71
CA ARG A 356 -0.97 17.25 -0.76
C ARG A 356 -0.74 17.67 -2.22
N ASN A 357 0.04 18.74 -2.42
CA ASN A 357 0.41 19.24 -3.74
C ASN A 357 1.84 19.78 -3.75
N GLY A 358 2.39 20.04 -4.94
CA GLY A 358 3.76 20.53 -5.09
C GLY A 358 4.81 19.49 -4.70
N SER A 359 5.86 19.94 -4.00
CA SER A 359 7.08 19.15 -3.74
C SER A 359 6.99 18.22 -2.53
N TRP A 360 5.91 17.43 -2.42
CA TRP A 360 5.76 16.45 -1.36
C TRP A 360 6.88 15.39 -1.39
N THR A 361 7.44 15.08 -0.23
CA THR A 361 8.65 14.27 -0.02
C THR A 361 8.68 13.71 1.40
N GLY A 362 9.50 12.67 1.65
CA GLY A 362 9.76 12.14 2.99
C GLY A 362 10.14 13.24 4.00
N GLN A 363 11.00 14.19 3.63
CA GLN A 363 11.35 15.33 4.48
C GLN A 363 10.14 16.21 4.87
N MET A 364 9.21 16.44 3.94
CA MET A 364 7.97 17.18 4.25
C MET A 364 7.01 16.35 5.11
N TYR A 365 6.91 15.04 4.84
CA TYR A 365 6.16 14.10 5.67
C TYR A 365 6.68 14.09 7.10
N VAL A 366 7.98 13.86 7.33
CA VAL A 366 8.59 13.82 8.67
C VAL A 366 8.30 15.11 9.44
N LYS A 367 8.44 16.28 8.80
CA LYS A 367 8.12 17.57 9.42
C LYS A 367 6.64 17.67 9.84
N GLU A 368 5.72 17.23 9.00
CA GLU A 368 4.28 17.24 9.31
C GLU A 368 3.86 16.16 10.33
N TRP A 369 4.56 15.02 10.34
CA TRP A 369 4.35 13.88 11.23
C TRP A 369 4.85 14.20 12.64
N VAL A 370 6.09 14.68 12.79
CA VAL A 370 6.68 15.07 14.09
C VAL A 370 5.83 16.16 14.76
N ASN A 371 5.33 17.13 14.00
CA ASN A 371 4.43 18.17 14.51
C ASN A 371 3.09 17.61 15.05
N ARG A 372 2.55 16.55 14.43
CA ARG A 372 1.34 15.86 14.92
C ARG A 372 1.64 14.95 16.11
N ALA A 373 2.70 14.14 16.03
CA ALA A 373 3.16 13.26 17.11
C ALA A 373 3.49 14.04 18.38
N GLN A 374 4.18 15.19 18.28
CA GLN A 374 4.41 16.11 19.38
C GLN A 374 3.11 16.62 20.00
N ALA A 375 2.16 17.10 19.19
CA ALA A 375 0.90 17.64 19.70
C ALA A 375 0.05 16.58 20.40
N VAL A 376 -0.02 15.36 19.87
CA VAL A 376 -0.71 14.23 20.50
C VAL A 376 0.03 13.76 21.77
N TYR A 377 1.37 13.71 21.75
CA TYR A 377 2.15 13.36 22.94
C TYR A 377 1.96 14.37 24.09
N GLU A 378 2.15 15.67 23.82
CA GLU A 378 2.11 16.72 24.83
C GLU A 378 0.72 16.88 25.47
N ARG A 379 -0.35 16.67 24.68
CA ARG A 379 -1.73 17.00 25.06
C ARG A 379 -2.60 15.79 25.39
N VAL A 380 -2.21 14.58 24.97
CA VAL A 380 -2.99 13.33 25.17
C VAL A 380 -2.19 12.28 25.92
N LEU A 381 -1.08 11.81 25.35
CA LEU A 381 -0.33 10.66 25.90
C LEU A 381 0.34 10.99 27.25
N ARG A 382 1.07 12.09 27.31
CA ARG A 382 1.80 12.51 28.52
C ARG A 382 0.86 12.83 29.70
N PRO A 383 -0.29 13.51 29.51
CA PRO A 383 -1.31 13.64 30.56
C PRO A 383 -1.95 12.30 30.99
N ALA A 384 -2.03 11.31 30.10
CA ALA A 384 -2.49 9.96 30.41
C ALA A 384 -1.44 9.06 31.07
N GLY A 385 -0.18 9.52 31.17
CA GLY A 385 0.94 8.75 31.74
C GLY A 385 1.58 7.74 30.76
N LEU A 386 1.22 7.81 29.48
CA LEU A 386 1.81 6.97 28.42
C LEU A 386 3.20 7.48 28.01
N THR A 387 4.00 6.60 27.41
CA THR A 387 5.39 6.91 27.02
C THR A 387 5.46 7.82 25.78
N VAL A 388 6.67 8.18 25.35
CA VAL A 388 6.89 9.08 24.21
C VAL A 388 7.00 8.34 22.89
N ASP A 389 7.62 7.15 22.94
CA ASP A 389 7.73 6.11 21.94
C ASP A 389 6.40 5.36 21.78
N PHE A 390 5.41 6.04 21.20
CA PHE A 390 4.03 5.55 21.07
C PHE A 390 3.52 5.54 19.62
N PHE A 391 4.33 5.96 18.67
CA PHE A 391 3.90 6.12 17.27
C PHE A 391 4.56 5.12 16.34
N GLU A 392 3.85 4.74 15.28
CA GLU A 392 4.37 3.92 14.19
C GLU A 392 4.32 4.69 12.86
N GLY A 393 5.23 4.35 11.94
CA GLY A 393 5.37 5.02 10.65
C GLY A 393 6.52 4.47 9.81
N PRO A 394 6.63 4.84 8.52
CA PRO A 394 5.79 5.83 7.84
C PRO A 394 4.40 5.33 7.40
N CYS A 395 4.10 4.03 7.50
CA CYS A 395 2.90 3.40 6.93
C CYS A 395 2.83 3.54 5.40
N SER A 396 3.97 3.41 4.71
CA SER A 396 4.08 3.65 3.27
C SER A 396 3.64 2.47 2.40
N ALA A 397 3.04 2.77 1.25
CA ALA A 397 2.68 1.77 0.24
C ALA A 397 3.92 1.17 -0.44
N SER A 398 4.91 2.00 -0.81
CA SER A 398 6.20 1.55 -1.31
C SER A 398 7.33 2.57 -1.11
N THR A 399 8.44 2.12 -0.53
CA THR A 399 9.64 2.95 -0.39
C THR A 399 10.64 2.82 -1.55
N ILE A 400 10.38 1.94 -2.53
CA ILE A 400 11.36 1.57 -3.57
C ILE A 400 11.73 2.77 -4.44
N GLY A 401 12.92 3.35 -4.20
CA GLY A 401 13.41 4.50 -4.96
C GLY A 401 12.68 5.82 -4.67
N THR A 402 11.89 5.90 -3.58
CA THR A 402 11.21 7.11 -3.15
C THR A 402 12.01 7.82 -2.04
N THR A 403 11.53 8.99 -1.58
CA THR A 403 12.15 9.67 -0.42
C THR A 403 11.68 9.11 0.93
N PHE A 404 10.95 7.99 0.93
CA PHE A 404 10.42 7.34 2.14
C PHE A 404 11.23 6.11 2.59
N GLU A 405 12.37 5.78 1.95
CA GLU A 405 13.29 4.77 2.48
C GLU A 405 13.69 5.09 3.93
N ILE A 406 13.78 4.06 4.78
CA ILE A 406 13.95 4.21 6.24
C ILE A 406 15.19 5.05 6.57
N SER A 407 16.29 4.82 5.86
CA SER A 407 17.54 5.59 6.02
C SER A 407 17.39 7.08 5.73
N GLN A 408 16.53 7.46 4.78
CA GLN A 408 16.24 8.85 4.44
C GLN A 408 15.34 9.50 5.49
N LEU A 409 14.31 8.79 5.96
CA LEU A 409 13.42 9.28 7.02
C LEU A 409 14.15 9.48 8.37
N VAL A 410 15.16 8.65 8.67
CA VAL A 410 16.08 8.85 9.80
C VAL A 410 16.90 10.12 9.63
N VAL A 411 17.49 10.35 8.44
CA VAL A 411 18.25 11.58 8.12
C VAL A 411 17.38 12.84 8.18
N ASP A 412 16.11 12.75 7.77
CA ASP A 412 15.13 13.83 7.86
C ASP A 412 14.57 14.04 9.29
N GLY A 413 14.91 13.16 10.23
CA GLY A 413 14.73 13.37 11.67
C GLY A 413 13.52 12.70 12.33
N ILE A 414 12.92 11.66 11.73
CA ILE A 414 11.76 10.97 12.34
C ILE A 414 12.08 10.28 13.67
N GLN A 415 13.34 9.87 13.86
CA GLN A 415 13.90 9.33 15.10
C GLN A 415 14.63 10.39 15.96
N ALA A 416 14.30 11.67 15.84
CA ALA A 416 14.95 12.70 16.65
C ALA A 416 14.60 12.57 18.16
N ASP A 417 15.64 12.58 19.01
CA ASP A 417 15.57 12.55 20.48
C ASP A 417 14.58 13.57 21.06
N VAL A 418 13.49 13.09 21.68
CA VAL A 418 12.57 13.92 22.44
C VAL A 418 13.10 14.09 23.87
N ARG A 419 13.50 15.31 24.20
CA ARG A 419 14.06 15.65 25.52
C ARG A 419 12.99 15.74 26.60
N THR A 420 12.69 14.61 27.25
CA THR A 420 11.83 14.55 28.42
C THR A 420 12.63 14.79 29.72
N GLN A 421 11.97 15.21 30.81
CA GLN A 421 12.65 15.43 32.09
C GLN A 421 12.76 14.11 32.88
N GLY A 422 13.95 13.52 32.91
CA GLY A 422 14.30 12.42 33.83
C GLY A 422 14.28 11.00 33.25
N ALA A 423 14.02 10.84 31.95
CA ALA A 423 14.20 9.57 31.25
C ALA A 423 15.45 9.61 30.35
N ASN A 424 15.78 8.47 29.73
CA ASN A 424 16.59 8.48 28.51
C ASN A 424 15.83 9.30 27.44
N ASN A 425 16.55 10.02 26.58
CA ASN A 425 15.92 10.54 25.37
C ASN A 425 15.42 9.36 24.53
N LEU A 426 14.22 9.48 23.97
CA LEU A 426 13.63 8.52 23.04
C LEU A 426 12.92 9.31 21.92
N PRO A 427 12.84 8.77 20.70
CA PRO A 427 12.02 9.34 19.64
C PRO A 427 10.51 9.16 19.91
N TYR A 428 9.66 9.81 19.12
CA TYR A 428 8.23 9.49 19.09
C TYR A 428 7.94 8.11 18.46
N LEU A 429 8.81 7.67 17.54
CA LEU A 429 8.66 6.44 16.77
C LEU A 429 9.09 5.21 17.59
N ARG A 430 8.19 4.23 17.78
CA ARG A 430 8.48 2.97 18.48
C ARG A 430 8.78 1.79 17.55
N ALA A 431 8.28 1.84 16.32
CA ALA A 431 8.46 0.79 15.32
C ALA A 431 8.34 1.35 13.90
N TRP A 432 9.01 0.69 12.96
CA TRP A 432 8.87 0.95 11.53
C TRP A 432 7.68 0.21 10.95
N ASN A 433 6.94 0.85 10.07
CA ASN A 433 5.66 0.38 9.53
C ASN A 433 5.66 0.52 7.99
N GLN A 434 5.48 -0.60 7.31
CA GLN A 434 5.44 -0.73 5.85
C GLN A 434 4.21 -1.55 5.43
N HIS A 435 3.67 -1.26 4.24
CA HIS A 435 2.67 -2.08 3.55
C HIS A 435 3.30 -2.90 2.41
N ASP A 436 2.76 -4.06 2.07
CA ASP A 436 3.17 -4.83 0.88
C ASP A 436 2.08 -5.82 0.45
N TYR A 437 1.73 -5.83 -0.83
CA TYR A 437 0.79 -6.80 -1.42
C TYR A 437 1.53 -7.65 -2.45
N LEU A 438 1.40 -8.99 -2.38
CA LEU A 438 2.14 -9.89 -3.29
C LEU A 438 1.88 -9.56 -4.77
N TYR A 439 0.62 -9.31 -5.10
CA TYR A 439 0.19 -8.77 -6.38
C TYR A 439 -0.72 -7.56 -6.13
N PHE A 440 -0.65 -6.52 -6.94
CA PHE A 440 -1.59 -5.40 -6.87
C PHE A 440 -2.25 -5.12 -8.23
N ILE A 441 -3.56 -5.26 -8.29
CA ILE A 441 -4.35 -5.12 -9.52
C ILE A 441 -4.27 -3.68 -10.05
N GLY A 442 -3.69 -3.52 -11.24
CA GLY A 442 -3.47 -2.23 -11.89
C GLY A 442 -2.06 -1.65 -11.72
N ILE A 443 -1.20 -2.29 -10.91
CA ILE A 443 0.22 -1.91 -10.73
C ILE A 443 1.13 -3.05 -11.19
N SER A 444 0.87 -4.29 -10.76
CA SER A 444 1.58 -5.49 -11.23
C SER A 444 1.30 -5.74 -12.72
N ASP A 445 2.36 -6.13 -13.46
CA ASP A 445 2.42 -6.13 -14.93
C ASP A 445 2.31 -7.51 -15.61
N HIS A 446 2.37 -8.58 -14.82
CA HIS A 446 2.36 -9.98 -15.24
C HIS A 446 1.00 -10.66 -15.00
N PRO A 447 0.68 -11.80 -15.65
CA PRO A 447 -0.61 -12.46 -15.48
C PRO A 447 -0.78 -13.07 -14.08
N LEU A 448 -1.76 -12.58 -13.31
CA LEU A 448 -2.14 -13.16 -12.02
C LEU A 448 -2.84 -14.53 -12.20
N THR A 449 -2.26 -15.58 -11.62
CA THR A 449 -2.85 -16.93 -11.52
C THR A 449 -2.70 -17.48 -10.10
N LEU A 450 -3.47 -18.52 -9.75
CA LEU A 450 -3.28 -19.23 -8.49
C LEU A 450 -1.91 -19.93 -8.43
N GLU A 451 -1.47 -20.51 -9.55
CA GLU A 451 -0.15 -21.14 -9.72
C GLU A 451 0.99 -20.19 -9.33
N TRP A 452 0.90 -18.92 -9.77
CA TRP A 452 1.90 -17.89 -9.48
C TRP A 452 1.90 -17.46 -7.99
N VAL A 453 0.72 -17.36 -7.35
CA VAL A 453 0.62 -17.10 -5.90
C VAL A 453 1.13 -18.28 -5.06
N MET A 454 1.05 -19.49 -5.61
CA MET A 454 1.53 -20.73 -4.99
C MET A 454 3.00 -21.03 -5.29
N ASP A 455 3.63 -20.29 -6.20
CA ASP A 455 5.08 -20.22 -6.37
C ASP A 455 5.66 -19.22 -5.36
N LEU A 456 6.38 -19.77 -4.38
CA LEU A 456 6.90 -19.07 -3.22
C LEU A 456 8.21 -18.32 -3.55
N ASP A 457 8.87 -18.62 -4.67
CA ASP A 457 10.01 -17.83 -5.15
C ASP A 457 9.57 -16.38 -5.44
N ASN A 458 8.32 -16.15 -5.88
CA ASN A 458 7.77 -14.81 -6.09
C ASN A 458 7.69 -13.99 -4.79
N THR A 459 7.35 -14.63 -3.66
CA THR A 459 7.34 -13.97 -2.35
C THR A 459 8.74 -13.58 -1.93
N GLU A 460 9.72 -14.48 -2.08
CA GLU A 460 11.12 -14.20 -1.74
C GLU A 460 11.75 -13.15 -2.67
N ALA A 461 11.40 -13.14 -3.96
CA ALA A 461 11.88 -12.16 -4.93
C ALA A 461 11.41 -10.73 -4.63
N GLN A 462 10.16 -10.56 -4.19
CA GLN A 462 9.63 -9.27 -3.71
C GLN A 462 10.31 -8.86 -2.40
N PHE A 463 10.32 -9.75 -1.41
CA PHE A 463 10.88 -9.47 -0.09
C PHE A 463 12.42 -9.34 -0.09
N ALA A 464 13.12 -9.66 -1.17
CA ALA A 464 14.53 -9.33 -1.36
C ALA A 464 14.83 -7.81 -1.34
N TYR A 465 13.82 -6.96 -1.56
CA TYR A 465 13.90 -5.53 -1.21
C TYR A 465 13.62 -5.32 0.29
N TRP A 466 12.49 -5.83 0.80
CA TRP A 466 12.05 -5.60 2.17
C TRP A 466 13.04 -6.07 3.23
N ALA A 467 13.71 -7.21 3.05
CA ALA A 467 14.78 -7.71 3.91
C ALA A 467 15.91 -6.69 4.12
N ARG A 468 16.15 -5.77 3.16
CA ARG A 468 17.11 -4.67 3.32
C ARG A 468 16.55 -3.55 4.18
N GLN A 469 15.29 -3.16 4.01
CA GLN A 469 14.65 -2.15 4.86
C GLN A 469 14.48 -2.67 6.30
N VAL A 470 14.15 -3.95 6.51
CA VAL A 470 14.15 -4.59 7.84
C VAL A 470 15.56 -4.53 8.46
N GLY A 471 16.61 -4.83 7.69
CA GLY A 471 17.99 -4.68 8.16
C GLY A 471 18.36 -3.25 8.57
N VAL A 472 17.84 -2.23 7.88
CA VAL A 472 18.02 -0.82 8.25
C VAL A 472 17.20 -0.44 9.49
N ALA A 473 15.96 -0.93 9.61
CA ALA A 473 15.11 -0.73 10.78
C ALA A 473 15.77 -1.26 12.06
N LEU A 474 16.24 -2.52 12.04
CA LEU A 474 16.95 -3.13 13.16
C LEU A 474 18.26 -2.40 13.49
N ALA A 475 19.00 -1.95 12.46
CA ALA A 475 20.21 -1.12 12.66
C ALA A 475 19.91 0.26 13.26
N SER A 476 18.67 0.75 13.15
CA SER A 476 18.18 1.95 13.85
C SER A 476 17.69 1.68 15.28
N GLY A 477 17.68 0.42 15.72
CA GLY A 477 17.27 0.03 17.07
C GLY A 477 15.76 -0.17 17.28
N LEU A 478 14.94 -0.10 16.23
CA LEU A 478 13.49 -0.31 16.30
C LEU A 478 13.05 -1.58 15.52
N PRO A 479 11.97 -2.26 15.97
CA PRO A 479 11.35 -3.35 15.21
C PRO A 479 10.71 -2.86 13.90
N TYR A 480 10.33 -3.82 13.05
CA TYR A 480 9.68 -3.60 11.76
C TYR A 480 8.38 -4.40 11.68
N HIS A 481 7.27 -3.75 11.33
CA HIS A 481 5.95 -4.34 11.20
C HIS A 481 5.44 -4.23 9.75
N LEU A 482 4.83 -5.32 9.26
CA LEU A 482 4.13 -5.35 7.98
C LEU A 482 2.63 -5.14 8.23
N ARG A 483 2.24 -3.86 8.36
CA ARG A 483 0.95 -3.43 8.91
C ARG A 483 -0.19 -3.33 7.90
N GLU A 484 0.10 -3.58 6.62
CA GLU A 484 -0.93 -3.89 5.63
C GLU A 484 -0.38 -4.87 4.59
N THR A 485 -0.99 -6.04 4.46
CA THR A 485 -0.64 -7.00 3.41
C THR A 485 -1.83 -7.87 2.98
N ALA A 486 -1.79 -8.38 1.74
CA ALA A 486 -2.63 -9.48 1.29
C ALA A 486 -2.02 -10.16 0.04
N SER A 487 -2.56 -11.34 -0.32
CA SER A 487 -2.15 -12.08 -1.53
C SER A 487 -2.41 -11.31 -2.82
N VAL A 488 -3.50 -10.53 -2.87
CA VAL A 488 -3.84 -9.68 -4.01
C VAL A 488 -4.52 -8.41 -3.52
N GLY A 489 -3.89 -7.25 -3.76
CA GLY A 489 -4.48 -5.93 -3.55
C GLY A 489 -5.30 -5.45 -4.75
N PRO A 490 -6.28 -4.55 -4.55
CA PRO A 490 -6.68 -3.95 -3.28
C PRO A 490 -7.73 -4.76 -2.49
N VAL A 491 -8.42 -5.72 -3.12
CA VAL A 491 -9.58 -6.41 -2.52
C VAL A 491 -9.61 -7.93 -2.78
N GLY A 492 -8.45 -8.53 -3.05
CA GLY A 492 -8.35 -9.93 -3.46
C GLY A 492 -8.81 -10.21 -4.90
N SER A 493 -8.58 -11.44 -5.37
CA SER A 493 -9.06 -11.93 -6.68
C SER A 493 -9.89 -13.23 -6.52
N PRO A 494 -11.07 -13.35 -7.16
CA PRO A 494 -11.90 -14.56 -7.05
C PRO A 494 -11.27 -15.78 -7.74
N GLY A 495 -11.27 -16.91 -7.05
CA GLY A 495 -10.59 -18.13 -7.53
C GLY A 495 -9.08 -18.12 -7.27
N ILE A 496 -8.59 -17.14 -6.50
CA ILE A 496 -7.19 -17.03 -6.10
C ILE A 496 -7.14 -16.72 -4.59
N SER A 497 -7.45 -15.48 -4.19
CA SER A 497 -7.33 -15.04 -2.79
C SER A 497 -8.31 -15.73 -1.83
N ASP A 498 -9.44 -16.21 -2.34
CA ASP A 498 -10.48 -16.90 -1.58
C ASP A 498 -10.35 -18.44 -1.64
N THR A 499 -9.15 -18.96 -1.94
CA THR A 499 -8.87 -20.40 -2.12
C THR A 499 -7.82 -20.94 -1.15
N PHE A 500 -7.77 -22.27 -1.03
CA PHE A 500 -6.83 -22.99 -0.19
C PHE A 500 -5.36 -22.78 -0.61
N GLY A 501 -5.07 -22.59 -1.90
CA GLY A 501 -3.72 -22.26 -2.36
C GLY A 501 -3.20 -20.93 -1.79
N ALA A 502 -4.08 -19.92 -1.66
CA ALA A 502 -3.73 -18.68 -0.96
C ALA A 502 -3.54 -18.88 0.55
N ALA A 503 -4.17 -19.88 1.17
CA ALA A 503 -3.93 -20.22 2.58
C ALA A 503 -2.52 -20.79 2.80
N LEU A 504 -2.03 -21.63 1.89
CA LEU A 504 -0.64 -22.13 1.93
C LEU A 504 0.36 -20.98 1.76
N TRP A 505 0.07 -20.04 0.86
CA TRP A 505 0.85 -18.79 0.75
C TRP A 505 0.80 -17.97 2.04
N THR A 506 -0.37 -17.78 2.67
CA THR A 506 -0.50 -17.04 3.93
C THR A 506 0.30 -17.67 5.07
N LEU A 507 0.32 -19.01 5.18
CA LEU A 507 1.16 -19.70 6.17
C LEU A 507 2.66 -19.48 5.88
N ASN A 508 3.06 -19.51 4.61
CA ASN A 508 4.43 -19.21 4.21
C ASN A 508 4.82 -17.76 4.54
N LEU A 509 3.94 -16.79 4.28
CA LEU A 509 4.17 -15.37 4.59
C LEU A 509 4.48 -15.16 6.07
N PHE A 510 3.73 -15.79 6.98
CA PHE A 510 3.99 -15.65 8.43
C PHE A 510 5.33 -16.26 8.84
N LEU A 511 5.66 -17.45 8.35
CA LEU A 511 6.92 -18.14 8.68
C LEU A 511 8.14 -17.43 8.06
N TYR A 512 8.01 -16.95 6.83
CA TYR A 512 9.05 -16.23 6.12
C TYR A 512 9.24 -14.80 6.65
N GLY A 513 8.16 -14.08 6.94
CA GLY A 513 8.20 -12.76 7.55
C GLY A 513 8.87 -12.79 8.92
N ALA A 514 8.48 -13.75 9.78
CA ALA A 514 9.17 -14.01 11.03
C ALA A 514 10.66 -14.32 10.80
N ALA A 515 11.01 -15.23 9.88
CA ALA A 515 12.41 -15.55 9.55
C ALA A 515 13.25 -14.34 9.07
N LEU A 516 12.61 -13.26 8.59
CA LEU A 516 13.27 -12.00 8.22
C LEU A 516 13.42 -10.98 9.38
N ASN A 517 12.98 -11.30 10.61
CA ASN A 517 12.77 -10.39 11.75
C ASN A 517 11.61 -9.37 11.59
N ILE A 518 10.66 -9.58 10.67
CA ILE A 518 9.41 -8.81 10.72
C ILE A 518 8.67 -9.23 11.99
N SER A 519 8.40 -8.27 12.87
CA SER A 519 7.96 -8.54 14.26
C SER A 519 6.44 -8.68 14.40
N SER A 520 5.67 -8.32 13.37
CA SER A 520 4.19 -8.38 13.35
C SER A 520 3.70 -8.26 11.90
N VAL A 521 2.65 -9.01 11.52
CA VAL A 521 2.13 -9.08 10.14
C VAL A 521 0.59 -9.01 10.13
N GLN A 522 0.04 -7.90 9.62
CA GLN A 522 -1.41 -7.65 9.52
C GLN A 522 -1.95 -7.95 8.12
N VAL A 523 -2.85 -8.93 7.98
CA VAL A 523 -3.62 -9.09 6.74
C VAL A 523 -4.73 -8.04 6.68
N HIS A 524 -4.84 -7.32 5.55
CA HIS A 524 -5.80 -6.24 5.37
C HIS A 524 -7.23 -6.73 5.09
N MET A 525 -8.20 -6.10 5.75
CA MET A 525 -9.57 -6.57 5.88
C MET A 525 -10.58 -5.44 5.63
N THR A 526 -11.13 -5.43 4.42
CA THR A 526 -12.45 -4.86 4.12
C THR A 526 -13.49 -5.98 4.07
N ASP A 527 -14.75 -5.68 4.36
CA ASP A 527 -15.86 -6.65 4.24
C ASP A 527 -16.28 -6.94 2.79
N ASN A 528 -15.47 -6.50 1.81
CA ASN A 528 -15.48 -6.96 0.42
C ASN A 528 -14.11 -7.48 -0.06
N SER A 529 -13.11 -7.64 0.82
CA SER A 529 -11.83 -8.25 0.47
C SER A 529 -12.01 -9.76 0.36
N LEU A 530 -11.63 -10.32 -0.79
CA LEU A 530 -11.58 -11.76 -0.99
C LEU A 530 -10.34 -12.41 -0.33
N ALA A 531 -9.35 -11.60 0.05
CA ALA A 531 -8.13 -12.04 0.73
C ALA A 531 -8.22 -11.97 2.26
N ALA A 532 -9.25 -11.35 2.82
CA ALA A 532 -9.53 -11.38 4.26
C ALA A 532 -9.67 -12.84 4.76
N PRO A 533 -9.31 -13.16 6.01
CA PRO A 533 -9.46 -14.52 6.58
C PRO A 533 -10.92 -14.98 6.75
N TRP A 534 -11.90 -14.07 6.83
CA TRP A 534 -13.34 -14.43 6.80
C TRP A 534 -14.17 -13.33 6.14
N GLN A 535 -15.36 -13.71 5.66
CA GLN A 535 -16.42 -12.78 5.25
C GLN A 535 -17.32 -12.51 6.48
N PRO A 536 -17.30 -11.30 7.09
CA PRO A 536 -17.91 -11.09 8.41
C PRO A 536 -19.43 -10.95 8.39
N ALA A 537 -20.00 -10.58 7.25
CA ALA A 537 -21.43 -10.43 7.00
C ALA A 537 -21.73 -10.64 5.51
N GLY A 538 -22.97 -10.98 5.17
CA GLY A 538 -23.36 -11.19 3.77
C GLY A 538 -23.30 -9.90 2.95
N ARG A 539 -22.45 -9.85 1.93
CA ARG A 539 -22.23 -8.67 1.08
C ARG A 539 -22.00 -9.08 -0.38
N GLY A 540 -22.55 -8.32 -1.32
CA GLY A 540 -22.31 -8.53 -2.77
C GLY A 540 -22.81 -9.86 -3.35
N GLY A 541 -23.63 -10.62 -2.62
CA GLY A 541 -24.06 -11.98 -3.00
C GLY A 541 -23.23 -13.09 -2.36
N ALA A 542 -22.11 -12.79 -1.71
CA ALA A 542 -21.44 -13.73 -0.81
C ALA A 542 -22.18 -13.79 0.53
N ALA A 543 -22.31 -15.00 1.09
CA ALA A 543 -22.75 -15.21 2.47
C ALA A 543 -21.62 -14.88 3.46
N LYS A 544 -21.94 -14.82 4.76
CA LYS A 544 -20.94 -14.86 5.83
C LYS A 544 -20.28 -16.24 5.84
N ASN A 545 -18.95 -16.31 5.89
CA ASN A 545 -18.21 -17.58 5.89
C ASN A 545 -16.77 -17.42 6.41
N VAL A 546 -16.19 -18.49 6.93
CA VAL A 546 -14.75 -18.62 7.21
C VAL A 546 -14.05 -18.97 5.90
N ARG A 547 -12.96 -18.28 5.56
CA ARG A 547 -12.23 -18.51 4.30
C ARG A 547 -10.99 -19.40 4.57
N PRO A 548 -10.44 -20.10 3.55
CA PRO A 548 -9.29 -20.98 3.75
C PRO A 548 -8.09 -20.32 4.43
N SER A 549 -7.82 -19.04 4.20
CA SER A 549 -6.71 -18.29 4.81
C SER A 549 -6.79 -18.20 6.34
N TYR A 550 -7.98 -18.20 6.96
CA TYR A 550 -8.09 -18.26 8.42
C TYR A 550 -7.50 -19.54 9.03
N TYR A 551 -7.47 -20.65 8.28
CA TYR A 551 -6.85 -21.89 8.74
C TYR A 551 -5.32 -21.78 8.82
N ALA A 552 -4.70 -20.88 8.05
CA ALA A 552 -3.29 -20.52 8.19
C ALA A 552 -3.03 -19.64 9.44
N PHE A 553 -3.96 -18.75 9.80
CA PHE A 553 -3.92 -18.03 11.08
C PHE A 553 -3.98 -19.02 12.25
N ALA A 554 -4.92 -19.97 12.23
CA ALA A 554 -5.04 -21.00 13.27
C ALA A 554 -3.79 -21.89 13.38
N ALA A 555 -3.15 -22.21 12.25
CA ALA A 555 -1.90 -22.96 12.22
C ALA A 555 -0.73 -22.21 12.85
N MET A 556 -0.54 -20.94 12.49
CA MET A 556 0.53 -20.12 13.06
C MET A 556 0.25 -19.76 14.53
N ALA A 557 -1.00 -19.50 14.92
CA ALA A 557 -1.38 -19.25 16.31
C ALA A 557 -1.08 -20.47 17.22
N GLN A 558 -1.44 -21.69 16.79
CA GLN A 558 -1.06 -22.91 17.53
C GLN A 558 0.45 -23.14 17.57
N LEU A 559 1.21 -22.75 16.54
CA LEU A 559 2.68 -22.81 16.55
C LEU A 559 3.27 -21.80 17.56
N ILE A 560 2.73 -20.59 17.63
CA ILE A 560 3.12 -19.56 18.61
C ILE A 560 2.80 -20.01 20.05
N GLY A 561 1.60 -20.53 20.30
CA GLY A 561 1.22 -21.05 21.61
C GLY A 561 2.06 -22.25 22.04
N SER A 562 2.48 -23.10 21.09
CA SER A 562 3.30 -24.29 21.39
C SER A 562 4.72 -24.00 21.91
N GLY A 563 5.19 -22.76 21.81
CA GLY A 563 6.43 -22.28 22.42
C GLY A 563 6.21 -21.34 23.61
N ASP A 564 5.01 -21.31 24.20
CA ASP A 564 4.67 -20.48 25.37
C ASP A 564 5.01 -18.99 25.18
N GLY A 565 4.73 -18.44 23.99
CA GLY A 565 5.04 -17.05 23.63
C GLY A 565 6.52 -16.78 23.29
N THR A 566 7.37 -17.81 23.31
CA THR A 566 8.80 -17.73 22.96
C THR A 566 9.14 -18.39 21.62
N THR A 567 8.13 -18.64 20.78
CA THR A 567 8.30 -19.32 19.49
C THR A 567 9.17 -18.52 18.52
N GLN A 568 10.31 -19.09 18.16
CA GLN A 568 11.20 -18.62 17.11
C GLN A 568 11.09 -19.55 15.89
N VAL A 569 11.29 -19.03 14.68
CA VAL A 569 11.36 -19.86 13.47
C VAL A 569 12.63 -19.57 12.66
N ALA A 570 13.24 -20.63 12.14
CA ALA A 570 14.39 -20.55 11.23
C ALA A 570 14.07 -21.29 9.91
N PRO A 571 14.42 -20.72 8.75
CA PRO A 571 14.23 -21.39 7.47
C PRO A 571 15.23 -22.54 7.31
N LEU A 572 14.77 -23.65 6.77
CA LEU A 572 15.57 -24.86 6.54
C LEU A 572 16.02 -24.94 5.06
N PRO A 573 17.23 -25.47 4.76
CA PRO A 573 17.73 -25.52 3.39
C PRO A 573 16.83 -26.33 2.44
N SER A 574 16.49 -25.74 1.30
CA SER A 574 15.73 -26.37 0.21
C SER A 574 16.61 -26.96 -0.90
N GLY A 575 17.93 -27.06 -0.68
CA GLY A 575 18.89 -27.49 -1.71
C GLY A 575 18.65 -28.91 -2.25
N ASP A 576 18.22 -29.82 -1.37
CA ASP A 576 17.90 -31.22 -1.68
C ASP A 576 16.40 -31.43 -2.04
N VAL A 577 15.67 -30.35 -2.32
CA VAL A 577 14.31 -30.42 -2.89
C VAL A 577 14.40 -30.63 -4.41
N PRO A 578 13.63 -31.58 -4.98
CA PRO A 578 13.59 -31.81 -6.42
C PRO A 578 13.24 -30.56 -7.24
N GLU A 579 13.80 -30.47 -8.46
CA GLU A 579 13.68 -29.33 -9.38
C GLU A 579 12.24 -28.80 -9.49
N GLU A 580 11.30 -29.67 -9.84
CA GLU A 580 9.88 -29.35 -10.05
C GLU A 580 9.07 -29.12 -8.76
N TYR A 581 9.72 -29.04 -7.60
CA TYR A 581 9.13 -28.68 -6.30
C TYR A 581 9.84 -27.48 -5.65
N ARG A 582 11.03 -27.08 -6.12
CA ARG A 582 11.88 -26.09 -5.42
C ARG A 582 11.18 -24.77 -5.17
N SER A 583 10.42 -24.28 -6.15
CA SER A 583 9.68 -23.03 -6.08
C SER A 583 8.40 -23.11 -5.22
N ASN A 584 7.91 -24.32 -4.90
CA ASN A 584 6.67 -24.53 -4.16
C ASN A 584 6.87 -25.18 -2.77
N VAL A 585 8.11 -25.47 -2.38
CA VAL A 585 8.39 -26.12 -1.09
C VAL A 585 9.21 -25.19 -0.21
N ARG A 586 8.73 -24.96 1.00
CA ARG A 586 9.45 -24.26 2.06
C ARG A 586 9.33 -25.03 3.37
N MET A 587 10.42 -25.01 4.12
CA MET A 587 10.59 -25.79 5.34
C MET A 587 11.16 -24.88 6.43
N TYR A 588 10.65 -25.03 7.66
CA TYR A 588 11.05 -24.20 8.79
C TYR A 588 11.21 -25.07 10.05
N ALA A 589 12.19 -24.73 10.89
CA ALA A 589 12.32 -25.28 12.23
C ALA A 589 11.70 -24.30 13.23
N GLY A 590 10.77 -24.78 14.06
CA GLY A 590 10.16 -24.02 15.15
C GLY A 590 10.83 -24.35 16.49
N TYR A 591 11.14 -23.31 17.26
CA TYR A 591 11.84 -23.41 18.54
C TYR A 591 11.03 -22.76 19.67
N GLY A 592 10.76 -23.49 20.75
CA GLY A 592 10.20 -22.95 21.99
C GLY A 592 11.28 -22.91 23.07
N GLY A 593 11.44 -21.78 23.77
CA GLY A 593 12.48 -21.60 24.79
C GLY A 593 13.90 -21.84 24.28
N GLY A 594 14.16 -21.55 23.00
CA GLY A 594 15.43 -21.82 22.31
C GLY A 594 15.69 -23.30 21.97
N LYS A 595 14.74 -24.21 22.21
CA LYS A 595 14.84 -25.65 21.91
C LYS A 595 13.96 -25.99 20.72
N LEU A 596 14.41 -26.87 19.83
CA LEU A 596 13.61 -27.36 18.71
C LEU A 596 12.35 -28.07 19.23
N THR A 597 11.17 -27.59 18.84
CA THR A 597 9.87 -28.17 19.19
C THR A 597 9.12 -28.72 17.99
N SER A 598 9.40 -28.21 16.78
CA SER A 598 8.66 -28.61 15.57
C SER A 598 9.44 -28.42 14.27
N ILE A 599 9.03 -29.15 13.24
CA ILE A 599 9.40 -28.91 11.85
C ILE A 599 8.14 -28.62 11.05
N VAL A 600 8.12 -27.52 10.30
CA VAL A 600 7.04 -27.14 9.37
C VAL A 600 7.48 -27.46 7.95
N VAL A 601 6.60 -28.06 7.16
CA VAL A 601 6.80 -28.28 5.72
C VAL A 601 5.56 -27.81 4.98
N ILE A 602 5.73 -26.89 4.03
CA ILE A 602 4.71 -26.44 3.08
C ILE A 602 5.04 -27.04 1.72
N ASN A 603 4.06 -27.70 1.08
CA ASN A 603 4.08 -28.06 -0.33
C ASN A 603 2.92 -27.34 -1.03
N SER A 604 3.18 -26.14 -1.54
CA SER A 604 2.22 -25.34 -2.31
C SER A 604 2.16 -25.74 -3.79
N LYS A 605 2.69 -26.89 -4.21
CA LYS A 605 2.58 -27.33 -5.61
C LYS A 605 1.09 -27.49 -5.97
N GLN A 606 0.64 -26.84 -7.04
CA GLN A 606 -0.80 -26.75 -7.32
C GLN A 606 -1.36 -28.10 -7.78
N SER A 607 -2.32 -28.65 -7.01
CA SER A 607 -3.20 -29.74 -7.42
C SER A 607 -4.64 -29.37 -7.10
N ASN A 608 -5.48 -29.25 -8.14
CA ASN A 608 -6.86 -28.78 -8.03
C ASN A 608 -7.85 -29.90 -7.61
N MET A 609 -9.02 -29.52 -7.11
CA MET A 609 -10.08 -30.44 -6.63
C MET A 609 -10.50 -31.48 -7.68
N SER A 610 -10.40 -31.13 -8.97
CA SER A 610 -10.71 -32.00 -10.10
C SER A 610 -9.70 -33.13 -10.36
N GLU A 611 -8.56 -33.15 -9.67
CA GLU A 611 -7.49 -34.13 -9.84
C GLU A 611 -7.61 -35.27 -8.83
N ALA A 612 -7.94 -36.47 -9.30
CA ALA A 612 -8.11 -37.65 -8.43
C ALA A 612 -6.78 -38.15 -7.84
N ASP A 613 -5.74 -38.29 -8.68
CA ASP A 613 -4.39 -38.67 -8.25
C ASP A 613 -3.56 -37.39 -8.02
N LYS A 614 -3.10 -37.18 -6.77
CA LYS A 614 -2.32 -36.00 -6.38
C LYS A 614 -0.86 -36.37 -6.12
N GLY A 615 0.06 -35.48 -6.49
CA GLY A 615 1.48 -35.65 -6.16
C GLY A 615 1.73 -35.64 -4.66
N ASN A 616 2.86 -36.23 -4.25
CA ASN A 616 3.27 -36.33 -2.86
C ASN A 616 4.80 -36.25 -2.81
N LEU A 617 5.31 -35.41 -1.91
CA LEU A 617 6.73 -35.31 -1.60
C LEU A 617 7.02 -36.07 -0.30
N ALA A 618 7.96 -37.03 -0.36
CA ALA A 618 8.53 -37.62 0.85
C ALA A 618 9.73 -36.79 1.29
N VAL A 619 9.71 -36.30 2.53
CA VAL A 619 10.78 -35.50 3.15
C VAL A 619 11.40 -36.30 4.29
N LEU A 620 12.67 -36.68 4.14
CA LEU A 620 13.43 -37.37 5.17
C LEU A 620 14.09 -36.34 6.10
N LEU A 621 13.69 -36.32 7.37
CA LEU A 621 14.28 -35.50 8.43
C LEU A 621 15.42 -36.25 9.13
N SER A 622 16.54 -35.59 9.41
CA SER A 622 17.58 -36.09 10.32
C SER A 622 17.50 -35.36 11.67
N LEU A 623 17.09 -36.08 12.72
CA LEU A 623 16.81 -35.59 14.07
C LEU A 623 17.55 -36.47 15.09
N ALA A 624 18.88 -36.51 14.98
CA ALA A 624 19.74 -37.46 15.71
C ALA A 624 19.61 -37.44 17.24
N ASP A 625 19.25 -36.31 17.84
CA ASP A 625 19.05 -36.15 19.30
C ASP A 625 17.66 -36.58 19.77
N PHE A 626 16.74 -36.90 18.85
CA PHE A 626 15.33 -37.22 19.11
C PHE A 626 14.97 -38.69 18.85
N LYS A 627 15.96 -39.59 18.81
CA LYS A 627 15.76 -41.04 18.57
C LYS A 627 14.70 -41.63 19.49
N GLY A 628 13.77 -42.40 18.92
CA GLY A 628 12.63 -42.99 19.64
C GLY A 628 11.51 -42.00 20.00
N GLN A 629 11.68 -40.69 19.80
CA GLN A 629 10.60 -39.72 19.99
C GLN A 629 9.56 -39.82 18.88
N LYS A 630 8.33 -39.43 19.20
CA LYS A 630 7.24 -39.29 18.23
C LYS A 630 7.13 -37.85 17.73
N LEU A 631 7.07 -37.71 16.42
CA LEU A 631 6.58 -36.53 15.72
C LEU A 631 5.06 -36.72 15.54
N TYR A 632 4.27 -35.74 15.96
CA TYR A 632 2.83 -35.69 15.75
C TYR A 632 2.53 -34.75 14.59
N LEU A 633 1.75 -35.21 13.62
CA LEU A 633 1.60 -34.54 12.33
C LEU A 633 0.26 -33.80 12.26
N SER A 634 0.32 -32.48 12.38
CA SER A 634 -0.84 -31.58 12.26
C SER A 634 -0.88 -30.99 10.86
N TYR A 635 -1.84 -31.42 10.04
CA TYR A 635 -1.95 -31.04 8.63
C TYR A 635 -2.88 -29.85 8.38
N LEU A 636 -2.50 -28.98 7.45
CA LEU A 636 -3.35 -27.98 6.78
C LEU A 636 -3.69 -28.52 5.38
N THR A 637 -4.98 -28.77 5.11
CA THR A 637 -5.42 -29.47 3.88
C THR A 637 -6.83 -29.09 3.45
N ALA A 638 -7.10 -29.18 2.14
CA ALA A 638 -8.42 -29.19 1.50
C ALA A 638 -8.38 -30.11 0.27
N ASP A 639 -9.52 -30.35 -0.39
CA ASP A 639 -9.64 -31.25 -1.57
C ASP A 639 -8.75 -30.85 -2.76
N GLY A 640 -8.27 -29.61 -2.80
CA GLY A 640 -7.34 -29.09 -3.80
C GLY A 640 -7.06 -27.60 -3.63
N ALA A 641 -6.07 -27.07 -4.32
CA ALA A 641 -5.65 -25.67 -4.27
C ALA A 641 -6.79 -24.66 -4.48
N ASP A 642 -7.66 -24.91 -5.46
CA ASP A 642 -8.81 -24.09 -5.86
C ASP A 642 -10.01 -24.18 -4.91
N SER A 643 -9.94 -25.01 -3.86
CA SER A 643 -11.03 -25.18 -2.88
C SER A 643 -11.29 -23.90 -2.09
N LYS A 644 -12.56 -23.49 -2.01
CA LYS A 644 -13.01 -22.32 -1.23
C LYS A 644 -13.65 -22.69 0.11
N THR A 645 -13.93 -23.98 0.30
CA THR A 645 -14.54 -24.62 1.47
C THR A 645 -13.82 -25.95 1.73
N GLY A 646 -14.20 -26.71 2.75
CA GLY A 646 -13.60 -28.02 3.04
C GLY A 646 -12.13 -27.97 3.48
N THR A 647 -11.64 -26.78 3.85
CA THR A 647 -10.33 -26.63 4.49
C THR A 647 -10.42 -27.12 5.94
N VAL A 648 -9.42 -27.87 6.39
CA VAL A 648 -9.25 -28.28 7.78
C VAL A 648 -7.80 -28.04 8.24
N TRP A 649 -7.64 -27.77 9.53
CA TRP A 649 -6.34 -27.56 10.18
C TRP A 649 -6.23 -28.43 11.42
N ASN A 650 -5.22 -29.30 11.52
CA ASN A 650 -4.99 -30.17 12.68
C ASN A 650 -6.26 -31.00 13.04
N GLY A 651 -7.06 -31.37 12.03
CA GLY A 651 -8.35 -32.05 12.18
C GLY A 651 -9.53 -31.15 12.63
N MET A 652 -9.31 -29.84 12.79
CA MET A 652 -10.32 -28.85 13.18
C MET A 652 -10.95 -28.15 11.97
N GLN A 653 -12.22 -27.77 12.12
CA GLN A 653 -13.00 -26.92 11.21
C GLN A 653 -13.72 -25.81 12.00
N TYR A 654 -14.20 -24.77 11.30
CA TYR A 654 -14.91 -23.64 11.92
C TYR A 654 -16.27 -23.43 11.27
N SER A 655 -17.25 -23.06 12.10
CA SER A 655 -18.64 -22.81 11.69
C SER A 655 -18.80 -21.49 10.94
N ASP A 656 -19.32 -21.53 9.71
CA ASP A 656 -19.70 -20.34 8.91
C ASP A 656 -20.83 -19.52 9.57
N ASP A 657 -21.66 -20.15 10.41
CA ASP A 657 -22.79 -19.50 11.08
C ASP A 657 -22.39 -18.73 12.34
N ASP A 658 -21.40 -19.22 13.10
CA ASP A 658 -21.14 -18.69 14.44
C ASP A 658 -19.67 -18.71 14.89
N GLY A 659 -18.73 -19.06 14.00
CA GLY A 659 -17.28 -18.98 14.23
C GLY A 659 -16.74 -20.02 15.22
N MET A 660 -17.59 -20.91 15.73
CA MET A 660 -17.20 -21.93 16.70
C MET A 660 -16.26 -22.96 16.06
N SER A 661 -15.15 -23.27 16.73
CA SER A 661 -14.28 -24.39 16.33
C SER A 661 -14.92 -25.74 16.66
N SER A 662 -14.75 -26.74 15.80
CA SER A 662 -15.17 -28.12 16.01
C SER A 662 -14.19 -29.11 15.39
N VAL A 663 -14.23 -30.37 15.83
CA VAL A 663 -13.36 -31.44 15.29
C VAL A 663 -14.05 -32.07 14.08
N ALA A 664 -13.41 -32.02 12.92
CA ALA A 664 -13.79 -32.71 11.69
C ALA A 664 -13.14 -34.10 11.59
N ASP A 665 -11.90 -34.23 12.09
CA ASP A 665 -11.14 -35.47 12.21
C ASP A 665 -10.36 -35.48 13.53
N ASP A 666 -10.53 -36.53 14.35
CA ASP A 666 -9.79 -36.71 15.59
C ASP A 666 -8.51 -37.56 15.41
N SER A 667 -8.25 -38.07 14.20
CA SER A 667 -7.15 -38.99 13.90
C SER A 667 -5.77 -38.41 14.28
N VAL A 668 -5.01 -39.18 15.06
CA VAL A 668 -3.69 -38.79 15.55
C VAL A 668 -2.61 -39.44 14.70
N GLN A 669 -2.15 -38.71 13.68
CA GLN A 669 -1.07 -39.17 12.80
C GLN A 669 0.29 -38.92 13.46
N THR A 670 1.16 -39.94 13.48
CA THR A 670 2.51 -39.86 14.07
C THR A 670 3.55 -40.60 13.26
N VAL A 671 4.80 -40.12 13.30
CA VAL A 671 6.00 -40.80 12.82
C VAL A 671 6.96 -40.91 14.01
N THR A 672 7.67 -42.04 14.15
CA THR A 672 8.70 -42.20 15.19
C THR A 672 10.07 -41.99 14.57
N VAL A 673 10.95 -41.25 15.23
CA VAL A 673 12.35 -41.08 14.81
C VAL A 673 13.09 -42.40 15.06
N GLY A 674 13.69 -42.98 14.01
CA GLY A 674 14.38 -44.27 14.05
C GLY A 674 15.69 -44.25 14.85
N ASP A 675 16.25 -45.44 15.11
CA ASP A 675 17.51 -45.61 15.84
C ASP A 675 18.73 -45.03 15.08
N ASP A 676 18.61 -44.88 13.76
CA ASP A 676 19.55 -44.14 12.92
C ASP A 676 19.53 -42.63 13.22
N GLY A 677 18.37 -42.11 13.63
CA GLY A 677 18.10 -40.69 13.85
C GLY A 677 17.24 -40.06 12.77
N THR A 678 16.58 -40.83 11.89
CA THR A 678 15.77 -40.27 10.80
C THR A 678 14.27 -40.47 10.98
N ALA A 679 13.47 -39.62 10.34
CA ALA A 679 12.01 -39.72 10.25
C ALA A 679 11.55 -39.30 8.85
N SER A 680 10.68 -40.08 8.20
CA SER A 680 10.13 -39.72 6.89
C SER A 680 8.71 -39.18 7.04
N ILE A 681 8.43 -38.02 6.45
CA ILE A 681 7.11 -37.39 6.43
C ILE A 681 6.67 -37.21 4.97
N THR A 682 5.44 -37.58 4.66
CA THR A 682 4.85 -37.35 3.33
C THR A 682 3.98 -36.10 3.36
N VAL A 683 4.16 -35.20 2.39
CA VAL A 683 3.34 -33.99 2.22
C VAL A 683 2.80 -33.95 0.79
N ARG A 684 1.48 -33.98 0.66
CA ARG A 684 0.77 -33.96 -0.62
C ARG A 684 0.92 -32.62 -1.33
N ASP A 685 0.82 -32.63 -2.66
CA ASP A 685 0.68 -31.41 -3.46
C ASP A 685 -0.53 -30.61 -3.00
N SER A 686 -0.33 -29.32 -2.73
CA SER A 686 -1.30 -28.46 -2.05
C SER A 686 -1.67 -29.00 -0.67
N GLN A 687 -0.69 -29.00 0.23
CA GLN A 687 -0.81 -29.34 1.64
C GLN A 687 0.33 -28.69 2.46
N ALA A 688 0.13 -28.49 3.76
CA ALA A 688 1.22 -28.25 4.69
C ALA A 688 1.08 -29.12 5.95
N VAL A 689 2.18 -29.30 6.69
CA VAL A 689 2.22 -30.05 7.94
C VAL A 689 3.13 -29.36 8.96
N ILE A 690 2.71 -29.35 10.22
CA ILE A 690 3.58 -29.08 11.37
C ILE A 690 3.79 -30.41 12.10
N ALA A 691 5.03 -30.86 12.13
CA ALA A 691 5.48 -32.06 12.84
C ALA A 691 5.98 -31.64 14.23
N TYR A 692 5.13 -31.74 15.24
CA TYR A 692 5.46 -31.35 16.62
C TYR A 692 6.05 -32.51 17.41
N ILE A 693 7.06 -32.24 18.24
CA ILE A 693 7.82 -33.26 18.96
C ILE A 693 7.12 -33.61 20.29
N GLY A 694 6.84 -34.90 20.51
CA GLY A 694 6.39 -35.47 21.78
C GLY A 694 4.88 -35.43 22.07
N SER A 695 4.11 -34.54 21.43
CA SER A 695 2.66 -34.40 21.64
C SER A 695 1.93 -33.83 20.42
N ARG A 696 0.59 -33.94 20.35
CA ARG A 696 -0.20 -33.24 19.32
C ARG A 696 -0.04 -31.72 19.50
N LEU A 697 0.11 -30.99 18.40
CA LEU A 697 0.17 -29.53 18.44
C LEU A 697 -1.13 -28.97 19.03
N GLY A 698 -1.01 -27.99 19.93
CA GLY A 698 -2.15 -27.38 20.63
C GLY A 698 -2.81 -28.25 21.72
N SER A 699 -2.19 -29.36 22.16
CA SER A 699 -2.74 -30.19 23.25
C SER A 699 -2.41 -29.71 24.66
N HIS A 700 -1.50 -28.74 24.81
CA HIS A 700 -1.08 -28.18 26.09
C HIS A 700 -1.71 -26.81 26.31
N GLN A 701 -1.94 -26.44 27.57
CA GLN A 701 -2.38 -25.10 27.93
C GLN A 701 -1.19 -24.14 27.86
N VAL A 702 -1.29 -23.10 27.03
CA VAL A 702 -0.25 -22.06 26.86
C VAL A 702 -0.04 -21.28 28.17
N SER A 703 1.22 -21.02 28.52
CA SER A 703 1.61 -20.31 29.74
C SER A 703 2.65 -19.22 29.47
N LEU A 704 2.19 -18.00 29.20
CA LEU A 704 3.03 -16.84 28.85
C LEU A 704 3.86 -16.24 30.02
N ASN A 705 4.02 -16.97 31.12
CA ASN A 705 4.73 -16.51 32.31
C ASN A 705 6.24 -16.70 32.16
N GLY A 706 6.98 -15.61 31.93
CA GLY A 706 8.44 -15.63 31.86
C GLY A 706 9.10 -16.15 33.15
N THR A 707 9.62 -17.38 33.09
CA THR A 707 10.29 -18.15 34.18
C THR A 707 9.39 -18.41 35.41
N VAL A 708 9.05 -19.66 35.76
CA VAL A 708 9.95 -20.79 36.09
C VAL A 708 9.22 -22.13 35.87
N PRO A 709 9.86 -23.14 35.24
CA PRO A 709 9.38 -24.53 35.31
C PRO A 709 9.77 -25.15 36.65
N ASP A 710 8.79 -25.36 37.55
CA ASP A 710 9.00 -26.11 38.80
C ASP A 710 9.04 -27.62 38.51
N ASN A 711 10.21 -28.10 38.08
CA ASN A 711 10.47 -29.53 37.89
C ASN A 711 10.61 -30.22 39.26
N GLY A 712 9.50 -30.78 39.75
CA GLY A 712 9.45 -31.55 41.00
C GLY A 712 10.36 -32.78 40.99
N GLY A 713 11.62 -32.61 41.40
CA GLY A 713 12.62 -33.66 41.58
C GLY A 713 13.84 -33.15 42.37
N PRO A 714 14.45 -33.96 43.25
CA PRO A 714 15.50 -33.48 44.15
C PRO A 714 16.80 -33.16 43.39
N GLY A 715 17.27 -31.92 43.52
CA GLY A 715 18.37 -31.39 42.70
C GLY A 715 19.78 -31.72 43.19
N THR A 716 20.73 -31.62 42.28
CA THR A 716 22.18 -31.59 42.54
C THR A 716 22.90 -30.71 41.51
N GLY A 717 23.85 -29.89 41.95
CA GLY A 717 25.04 -29.48 41.18
C GLY A 717 24.85 -28.62 39.93
N SER A 718 25.42 -27.41 39.93
CA SER A 718 25.62 -26.60 38.73
C SER A 718 26.78 -27.11 37.88
N SER A 719 26.59 -27.26 36.57
CA SER A 719 27.68 -27.28 35.58
C SER A 719 27.23 -26.62 34.27
N SER A 720 28.01 -25.65 33.79
CA SER A 720 27.76 -24.96 32.52
C SER A 720 28.38 -25.74 31.36
N GLU A 721 27.64 -26.69 30.81
CA GLU A 721 28.01 -27.33 29.54
C GLU A 721 27.41 -26.54 28.36
N GLY A 722 28.23 -26.30 27.34
CA GLY A 722 27.78 -25.61 26.13
C GLY A 722 26.88 -26.51 25.30
N ALA A 723 25.63 -26.10 25.08
CA ALA A 723 24.68 -26.87 24.28
C ALA A 723 25.18 -27.02 22.83
N ALA A 724 25.49 -28.25 22.43
CA ALA A 724 25.75 -28.59 21.03
C ALA A 724 24.45 -28.39 20.22
N THR A 725 24.56 -27.74 19.06
CA THR A 725 23.40 -27.49 18.19
C THR A 725 23.04 -28.77 17.42
N PRO A 726 21.77 -29.23 17.44
CA PRO A 726 21.32 -30.33 16.59
C PRO A 726 21.58 -30.00 15.12
N THR A 727 22.35 -30.84 14.43
CA THR A 727 22.57 -30.71 12.98
C THR A 727 21.41 -31.39 12.26
N VAL A 728 20.50 -30.59 11.70
CA VAL A 728 19.29 -31.07 11.02
C VAL A 728 19.52 -31.03 9.50
N THR A 729 19.55 -32.20 8.87
CA THR A 729 19.77 -32.38 7.42
C THR A 729 18.62 -33.16 6.78
N PHE A 730 18.39 -32.94 5.48
CA PHE A 730 17.19 -33.42 4.79
C PHE A 730 17.50 -33.93 3.37
N THR A 731 16.62 -34.78 2.83
CA THR A 731 16.54 -35.12 1.39
C THR A 731 15.10 -35.40 0.99
N ALA A 732 14.71 -35.13 -0.26
CA ALA A 732 13.35 -35.35 -0.73
C ALA A 732 13.27 -35.93 -2.17
N PHE A 733 12.26 -36.76 -2.44
CA PHE A 733 12.13 -37.54 -3.68
C PHE A 733 10.66 -37.69 -4.14
N MET A 734 10.46 -38.07 -5.42
CA MET A 734 9.17 -37.98 -6.14
C MET A 734 8.69 -39.32 -6.73
N ALA A 735 7.39 -39.40 -7.08
CA ALA A 735 6.77 -40.52 -7.79
C ALA A 735 5.97 -40.04 -9.04
N PRO A 736 5.89 -40.80 -10.16
CA PRO A 736 5.47 -40.25 -11.46
C PRO A 736 4.08 -40.67 -12.00
N THR A 737 3.34 -39.72 -12.59
CA THR A 737 2.21 -39.89 -13.54
C THR A 737 2.18 -38.75 -14.59
N ALA A 738 1.31 -38.79 -15.62
CA ALA A 738 1.42 -37.95 -16.85
C ALA A 738 0.11 -37.23 -17.28
N ARG A 739 0.21 -36.19 -18.14
CA ARG A 739 -0.89 -35.27 -18.58
C ARG A 739 -0.89 -34.90 -20.09
N SER A 740 -1.94 -34.19 -20.56
CA SER A 740 -2.11 -33.58 -21.91
C SER A 740 -3.09 -32.37 -21.87
N ILE A 741 -3.02 -31.39 -22.82
CA ILE A 741 -3.64 -30.02 -22.73
C ILE A 741 -4.07 -29.42 -24.10
N ALA A 742 -5.06 -28.48 -24.15
CA ALA A 742 -5.40 -27.57 -25.30
C ALA A 742 -6.16 -26.25 -24.86
N SER A 743 -6.25 -25.17 -25.68
CA SER A 743 -6.74 -23.78 -25.26
C SER A 743 -7.24 -22.79 -26.38
N CYS A 744 -7.96 -21.67 -26.05
CA CYS A 744 -8.39 -20.47 -26.91
C CYS A 744 -9.25 -19.39 -26.10
N VAL A 745 -9.70 -18.15 -26.51
CA VAL A 745 -9.19 -16.97 -27.30
C VAL A 745 -10.20 -15.73 -27.39
N VAL A 746 -9.76 -14.45 -27.17
CA VAL A 746 -10.35 -13.08 -27.58
C VAL A 746 -11.79 -12.66 -27.06
N GLY A 747 -12.37 -11.42 -26.98
CA GLY A 747 -12.15 -9.93 -27.26
C GLY A 747 -13.44 -9.10 -26.84
N CYS A 748 -13.78 -7.79 -27.03
CA CYS A 748 -13.23 -6.47 -27.51
C CYS A 748 -14.13 -5.25 -27.00
N ARG A 749 -14.09 -3.97 -27.52
CA ARG A 749 -14.81 -2.73 -26.98
C ARG A 749 -15.31 -1.62 -27.98
N LEU A 750 -15.97 -0.52 -27.50
CA LEU A 750 -16.77 0.55 -28.22
C LEU A 750 -16.50 2.07 -27.81
N ARG A 751 -17.28 3.09 -28.29
CA ARG A 751 -17.08 4.59 -28.10
C ARG A 751 -18.37 5.51 -28.03
N THR A 752 -18.25 6.86 -27.86
CA THR A 752 -19.31 7.80 -27.31
C THR A 752 -19.50 9.25 -27.96
N MET A 753 -20.31 10.15 -27.33
CA MET A 753 -20.95 11.46 -27.77
C MET A 753 -20.14 12.81 -27.64
N LEU A 754 -20.71 13.99 -28.07
CA LEU A 754 -21.10 15.25 -27.31
C LEU A 754 -20.93 16.62 -28.06
N LEU A 755 -21.64 17.74 -27.69
CA LEU A 755 -21.19 19.17 -27.81
C LEU A 755 -22.13 20.28 -27.20
N GLY A 756 -21.61 21.51 -26.91
CA GLY A 756 -22.39 22.78 -26.86
C GLY A 756 -21.72 24.07 -26.29
N VAL A 757 -21.99 25.25 -26.91
CA VAL A 757 -21.90 26.68 -26.42
C VAL A 757 -20.51 27.37 -26.27
N LEU A 758 -20.43 28.70 -26.54
CA LEU A 758 -19.26 29.58 -26.32
C LEU A 758 -19.52 31.13 -26.41
N LEU A 759 -18.88 31.96 -25.55
CA LEU A 759 -18.38 33.35 -25.80
C LEU A 759 -17.71 34.00 -24.54
N CYS A 760 -16.41 34.37 -24.55
CA CYS A 760 -15.75 35.04 -23.39
C CYS A 760 -14.39 35.81 -23.61
N VAL A 761 -14.02 36.26 -24.83
CA VAL A 761 -12.59 36.54 -25.15
C VAL A 761 -11.99 37.94 -24.86
N PHE A 762 -12.78 38.98 -24.55
CA PHE A 762 -12.33 40.38 -24.76
C PHE A 762 -11.86 41.20 -23.55
N SER A 763 -11.66 40.60 -22.37
CA SER A 763 -11.06 41.28 -21.21
C SER A 763 -9.73 40.63 -20.81
N GLN A 764 -8.79 41.43 -20.30
CA GLN A 764 -7.48 41.00 -19.76
C GLN A 764 -6.38 40.54 -20.76
N VAL A 765 -6.21 41.26 -21.88
CA VAL A 765 -4.95 41.20 -22.68
C VAL A 765 -4.32 42.59 -22.84
N ILE A 766 -3.86 43.16 -21.72
CA ILE A 766 -2.75 44.12 -21.57
C ILE A 766 -1.96 43.71 -20.33
#